data_AF-A0A9N9CVK6-F1
#
_entry.id   AF-A0A9N9CVK6-F1
#
_cell.length_a   1.000
_cell.length_b   1.000
_cell.length_c   1.000
_cell.angle_alpha   90.00
_cell.angle_beta   90.00
_cell.angle_gamma   90.00
#
_symmetry.space_group_name_H-M   'P 1'
#
loop_
_entity.id
_entity.type
_entity.pdbx_description
1 polymer ?
#
loop_
_entity_poly.entity_id
_entity_poly.type
_entity_poly.pdbx_seq_one_letter_code
_entity_poly.pdbx_strand_id
1 'polypeptide(L)'
;ERVRLHDFWREEINFKTNEELLDIQKRYVKKKKDLEDIYNEGRRLVLLMSDVIGMTTSGAAKHHDLITSDKPKIIICEEAGEVLEAHILASLTKSAQQLILIGDHNQLRPKIRNDYKFDISLFERLVHGEQSMHLERTQLLTQRLRQTLYPKLEDHPNTEKYPKVKGMQHNVYFMHHANPEDSTRNAFALQSRSNKFEVEMVVEMVKYFVRNGYTKPEQIAVLTPYLGQMLKIKKALSKSFAVVIDERDSEQLTDLEEKLNDGDTDEVDLSLNTISIASKKQLNQQVILRTVDNFQGEEADIVIISLVRNITEHSRNTIESGMWRDVINILRSRNQVGPGFPIVCDQHPETKNIITYPRNFEEVSPNGGCLLSCGKALNCGHSCKRMCGEDCGECIFPIGDLLLPCGHILKDAKCFQKSTRDKINCRIMHIVSIQLLLSCQEISIWANDGIRELDDNDRIPRTHHKKCKQICEKNLFCGHSCEESCHLNKVCPGCKKKCNVNCKHSVCNKACSHPCSVCAEKCDWYCEHKGACGVSCGVPCNRLPCNERCSKLLSCGHQCMGICGEECPPPKYCTICASDDIKNSKVDWTTERMIVLKCGHVFTAETLDNMMGMGSVYHMDDAMENWIDIKSITDQPGELKRCPICRAPIKNIQRYGRIIKKCVLDVQNKKFLQEYNRRLKDIQVELGNIIKNLEKDRERVLEKLRKSKLLDAKRGKNNKIYKRDKRINRAVPDIVPPKKYEMLTKYYSIPTYHEELWQKHVSLLLLKYRQVALIISNSTNPPYKLAYEAAVTSLFAAKSKEKVNIDNLLNDLSSLQISDDSPAVQQSKFQETLKEVGISISKVD
;
A
#
# COMPACT_ATOMS: atom_id res chain seq x y z
N GLU A 1 -8.29 70.72 8.62
CA GLU A 1 -8.81 70.28 9.94
C GLU A 1 -9.26 68.83 10.04
N ARG A 2 -10.39 68.42 9.43
CA ARG A 2 -10.99 67.09 9.70
C ARG A 2 -10.08 65.89 9.41
N VAL A 3 -9.27 65.96 8.35
CA VAL A 3 -8.30 64.90 8.00
C VAL A 3 -7.17 64.82 9.03
N ARG A 4 -6.66 65.96 9.51
CA ARG A 4 -5.63 66.00 10.57
C ARG A 4 -6.13 65.40 11.88
N LEU A 5 -7.38 65.72 12.27
CA LEU A 5 -7.99 65.14 13.48
C LEU A 5 -8.25 63.63 13.34
N HIS A 6 -8.68 63.19 12.16
CA HIS A 6 -8.85 61.76 11.86
C HIS A 6 -7.53 60.99 11.96
N ASP A 7 -6.45 61.51 11.36
CA ASP A 7 -5.16 60.83 11.37
C ASP A 7 -4.53 60.82 12.77
N PHE A 8 -4.68 61.91 13.53
CA PHE A 8 -4.26 61.97 14.94
C PHE A 8 -4.97 60.90 15.80
N TRP A 9 -6.30 60.79 15.72
CA TRP A 9 -7.02 59.76 16.49
C TRP A 9 -6.74 58.34 15.98
N ARG A 10 -6.48 58.15 14.68
CA ARG A 10 -6.10 56.85 14.12
C ARG A 10 -4.74 56.40 14.64
N GLU A 11 -3.76 57.30 14.70
CA GLU A 11 -2.44 57.01 15.28
C GLU A 11 -2.53 56.70 16.77
N GLU A 12 -3.29 57.48 17.54
CA GLU A 12 -3.42 57.24 18.99
C GLU A 12 -4.09 55.89 19.32
N ILE A 13 -5.11 55.50 18.55
CA ILE A 13 -5.80 54.20 18.70
C ILE A 13 -4.91 53.05 18.22
N ASN A 14 -4.22 53.21 17.08
CA ASN A 14 -3.32 52.18 16.56
C ASN A 14 -2.10 51.99 17.46
N PHE A 15 -1.59 53.05 18.09
CA PHE A 15 -0.47 52.97 19.02
C PHE A 15 -0.81 52.08 20.22
N LYS A 16 -1.97 52.31 20.86
CA LYS A 16 -2.45 51.48 21.99
C LYS A 16 -2.71 50.02 21.57
N THR A 17 -3.32 49.82 20.40
CA THR A 17 -3.63 48.47 19.89
C THR A 17 -2.36 47.70 19.50
N ASN A 18 -1.36 48.38 18.91
CA ASN A 18 -0.08 47.79 18.55
C ASN A 18 0.75 47.43 19.78
N GLU A 19 0.75 48.27 20.83
CA GLU A 19 1.38 47.96 22.12
C GLU A 19 0.77 46.69 22.74
N GLU A 20 -0.56 46.59 22.77
CA GLU A 20 -1.25 45.39 23.28
C GLU A 20 -0.97 44.15 22.43
N LEU A 21 -0.95 44.28 21.10
CA LEU A 21 -0.62 43.18 20.18
C LEU A 21 0.83 42.70 20.39
N LEU A 22 1.78 43.62 20.53
CA LEU A 22 3.19 43.32 20.80
C LEU A 22 3.37 42.62 22.14
N ASP A 23 2.64 43.04 23.18
CA ASP A 23 2.67 42.37 24.48
C ASP A 23 2.08 40.95 24.41
N ILE A 24 0.95 40.77 23.71
CA ILE A 24 0.36 39.44 23.50
C ILE A 24 1.30 38.54 22.68
N GLN A 25 1.93 39.07 21.63
CA GLN A 25 2.89 38.34 20.82
C GLN A 25 4.11 37.91 21.66
N LYS A 26 4.67 38.81 22.48
CA LYS A 26 5.76 38.49 23.42
C LYS A 26 5.35 37.38 24.39
N ARG A 27 4.15 37.47 24.97
CA ARG A 27 3.62 36.43 25.89
C ARG A 27 3.39 35.09 25.18
N TYR A 28 2.89 35.11 23.95
CA TYR A 28 2.71 33.90 23.14
C TYR A 28 4.06 33.24 22.80
N VAL A 29 5.03 34.01 22.30
CA VAL A 29 6.37 33.51 21.98
C VAL A 29 7.03 32.93 23.23
N LYS A 30 6.92 33.59 24.38
CA LYS A 30 7.41 33.06 25.66
C LYS A 30 6.73 31.73 26.03
N LYS A 31 5.40 31.66 25.96
CA LYS A 31 4.67 30.43 26.29
C LYS A 31 4.93 29.29 25.31
N LYS A 32 5.14 29.60 24.03
CA LYS A 32 5.55 28.63 23.02
C LYS A 32 6.94 28.07 23.33
N LYS A 33 7.87 28.95 23.71
CA LYS A 33 9.21 28.54 24.14
C LYS A 33 9.16 27.66 25.39
N ASP A 34 8.39 28.04 26.41
CA ASP A 34 8.19 27.20 27.62
C ASP A 34 7.70 25.78 27.25
N LEU A 35 6.81 25.66 26.26
CA LEU A 35 6.29 24.36 25.80
C LEU A 35 7.35 23.56 25.04
N GLU A 36 8.10 24.20 24.13
CA GLU A 36 9.20 23.58 23.40
C GLU A 36 10.30 23.08 24.36
N ASP A 37 10.60 23.84 25.42
CA ASP A 37 11.56 23.47 26.46
C ASP A 37 11.11 22.20 27.21
N ILE A 38 9.81 22.06 27.52
CA ILE A 38 9.26 20.84 28.16
C ILE A 38 9.37 19.62 27.24
N TYR A 39 9.04 19.75 25.96
CA TYR A 39 9.21 18.65 24.99
C TYR A 39 10.68 18.27 24.79
N ASN A 40 11.55 19.27 24.76
CA ASN A 40 12.99 19.08 24.65
C ASN A 40 13.54 18.32 25.88
N GLU A 41 13.06 18.59 27.09
CA GLU A 41 13.48 17.83 28.28
C GLU A 41 13.09 16.35 28.18
N GLY A 42 11.89 16.05 27.68
CA GLY A 42 11.47 14.66 27.41
C GLY A 42 12.40 13.96 26.40
N ARG A 43 12.75 14.64 25.29
CA ARG A 43 13.71 14.10 24.31
C ARG A 43 15.09 13.91 24.89
N ARG A 44 15.55 14.86 25.71
CA ARG A 44 16.87 14.81 26.36
C ARG A 44 17.01 13.57 27.23
N LEU A 45 15.96 13.18 27.97
CA LEU A 45 15.99 11.95 28.77
C LEU A 45 16.15 10.69 27.89
N VAL A 46 15.48 10.64 26.74
CA VAL A 46 15.63 9.53 25.79
C VAL A 46 17.03 9.48 25.20
N LEU A 47 17.59 10.64 24.82
CA LEU A 47 18.96 10.73 24.29
C LEU A 47 19.99 10.26 25.33
N LEU A 48 19.86 10.68 26.59
CA LEU A 48 20.75 10.26 27.68
C LEU A 48 20.71 8.74 27.96
N MET A 49 19.64 8.07 27.58
CA MET A 49 19.49 6.61 27.72
C MET A 49 19.94 5.84 26.46
N SER A 50 20.32 6.54 25.38
CA SER A 50 20.64 5.94 24.09
C SER A 50 22.16 5.82 23.91
N ASP A 51 22.64 4.67 23.42
CA ASP A 51 24.06 4.46 23.11
C ASP A 51 24.48 5.08 21.77
N VAL A 52 23.56 5.10 20.80
CA VAL A 52 23.78 5.62 19.44
C VAL A 52 22.61 6.50 19.04
N ILE A 53 22.90 7.72 18.60
CA ILE A 53 21.89 8.68 18.16
C ILE A 53 22.10 8.96 16.67
N GLY A 54 21.16 8.50 15.85
CA GLY A 54 21.14 8.77 14.40
C GLY A 54 20.29 10.00 14.07
N MET A 55 20.85 10.93 13.30
CA MET A 55 20.12 12.11 12.81
C MET A 55 20.71 12.65 11.51
N THR A 56 19.89 13.32 10.71
CA THR A 56 20.39 14.07 9.54
C THR A 56 21.18 15.29 10.02
N THR A 57 22.12 15.78 9.20
CA THR A 57 22.97 16.93 9.54
C THR A 57 22.16 18.22 9.75
N SER A 58 21.05 18.38 9.03
CA SER A 58 20.08 19.47 9.25
C SER A 58 19.31 19.29 10.56
N GLY A 59 18.93 18.06 10.91
CA GLY A 59 18.34 17.72 12.20
C GLY A 59 19.29 18.03 13.36
N ALA A 60 20.57 17.71 13.19
CA ALA A 60 21.61 18.00 14.17
C ALA A 60 21.78 19.50 14.42
N ALA A 61 21.85 20.30 13.35
CA ALA A 61 21.91 21.76 13.46
C ALA A 61 20.64 22.34 14.12
N LYS A 62 19.45 21.81 13.80
CA LYS A 62 18.17 22.27 14.37
C LYS A 62 18.06 21.97 15.87
N HIS A 63 18.63 20.86 16.31
CA HIS A 63 18.53 20.37 17.69
C HIS A 63 19.86 20.48 18.45
N HIS A 64 20.70 21.46 18.09
CA HIS A 64 22.03 21.65 18.66
C HIS A 64 22.04 21.73 20.21
N ASP A 65 21.06 22.41 20.81
CA ASP A 65 20.96 22.54 22.27
C ASP A 65 20.76 21.17 22.97
N LEU A 66 19.98 20.27 22.34
CA LEU A 66 19.75 18.92 22.85
C LEU A 66 21.02 18.07 22.78
N ILE A 67 21.72 18.11 21.65
CA ILE A 67 22.96 17.36 21.43
C ILE A 67 24.05 17.87 22.38
N THR A 68 24.13 19.18 22.57
CA THR A 68 25.07 19.79 23.52
C THR A 68 24.78 19.36 24.95
N SER A 69 23.51 19.16 25.30
CA SER A 69 23.11 18.70 26.64
C SER A 69 23.48 17.24 26.92
N ASP A 70 23.49 16.40 25.88
CA ASP A 70 23.84 14.97 25.93
C ASP A 70 25.36 14.75 25.98
N LYS A 71 26.13 15.73 25.52
CA LYS A 71 27.60 15.75 25.53
C LYS A 71 28.24 14.54 24.82
N PRO A 72 27.88 14.26 23.55
CA PRO A 72 28.50 13.18 22.80
C PRO A 72 30.01 13.43 22.67
N LYS A 73 30.79 12.37 22.86
CA LYS A 73 32.26 12.39 22.71
C LYS A 73 32.72 12.02 21.31
N ILE A 74 31.94 11.21 20.61
CA ILE A 74 32.25 10.70 19.27
C ILE A 74 31.13 11.13 18.34
N ILE A 75 31.50 11.75 17.22
CA ILE A 75 30.57 12.13 16.16
C ILE A 75 31.02 11.42 14.88
N ILE A 76 30.09 10.70 14.26
CA ILE A 76 30.31 10.00 12.98
C ILE A 76 29.44 10.68 11.93
N CYS A 77 30.06 11.13 10.83
CA CYS A 77 29.37 11.67 9.68
C CYS A 77 29.61 10.75 8.48
N GLU A 78 28.56 10.09 8.02
CA GLU A 78 28.53 9.38 6.75
C GLU A 78 28.29 10.37 5.59
N GLU A 79 28.67 9.99 4.37
CA GLU A 79 28.62 10.82 3.15
C GLU A 79 29.22 12.24 3.33
N ALA A 80 30.27 12.36 4.15
CA ALA A 80 30.85 13.65 4.52
C ALA A 80 31.38 14.47 3.32
N GLY A 81 31.58 13.83 2.16
CA GLY A 81 31.90 14.47 0.89
C GLY A 81 30.79 15.37 0.35
N GLU A 82 29.52 15.00 0.58
CA GLU A 82 28.32 15.71 0.09
C GLU A 82 27.77 16.72 1.12
N VAL A 83 28.20 16.63 2.37
CA VAL A 83 27.69 17.47 3.46
C VAL A 83 28.38 18.84 3.47
N LEU A 84 27.57 19.90 3.58
CA LEU A 84 28.07 21.25 3.79
C LEU A 84 28.91 21.36 5.06
N GLU A 85 30.07 21.98 4.95
CA GLU A 85 30.94 22.23 6.09
C GLU A 85 30.20 22.95 7.24
N ALA A 86 29.37 23.94 6.90
CA ALA A 86 28.60 24.68 7.88
C ALA A 86 27.68 23.76 8.72
N HIS A 87 27.12 22.70 8.12
CA HIS A 87 26.28 21.74 8.84
C HIS A 87 27.10 20.86 9.78
N ILE A 88 28.29 20.42 9.36
CA ILE A 88 29.18 19.64 10.24
C ILE A 88 29.61 20.51 11.42
N LEU A 89 30.09 21.73 11.16
CA LEU A 89 30.50 22.67 12.20
C LEU A 89 29.36 23.01 13.18
N ALA A 90 28.14 23.20 12.67
CA ALA A 90 26.96 23.43 13.50
C ALA A 90 26.54 22.20 14.32
N SER A 91 27.00 21.00 13.95
CA SER A 91 26.71 19.76 14.69
C SER A 91 27.78 19.42 15.73
N LEU A 92 28.95 20.07 15.69
CA LEU A 92 30.02 19.86 16.65
C LEU A 92 29.68 20.48 18.00
N THR A 93 29.81 19.69 19.06
CA THR A 93 29.64 20.15 20.44
C THR A 93 31.00 20.34 21.13
N LYS A 94 31.04 21.14 22.19
CA LYS A 94 32.27 21.33 22.99
C LYS A 94 32.78 20.05 23.65
N SER A 95 31.95 19.01 23.75
CA SER A 95 32.30 17.70 24.33
C SER A 95 32.89 16.73 23.31
N ALA A 96 32.79 17.04 22.01
CA ALA A 96 33.27 16.16 20.95
C ALA A 96 34.80 16.03 21.05
N GLN A 97 35.26 14.79 21.26
CA GLN A 97 36.67 14.43 21.35
C GLN A 97 37.15 13.77 20.06
N GLN A 98 36.24 13.11 19.34
CA GLN A 98 36.54 12.40 18.11
C GLN A 98 35.49 12.72 17.04
N LEU A 99 35.95 13.16 15.87
CA LEU A 99 35.14 13.34 14.67
C LEU A 99 35.59 12.33 13.62
N ILE A 100 34.68 11.48 13.16
CA ILE A 100 34.92 10.50 12.11
C ILE A 100 34.11 10.95 10.90
N LEU A 101 34.81 11.30 9.81
CA LEU A 101 34.20 11.68 8.55
C LEU A 101 34.41 10.53 7.55
N ILE A 102 33.32 9.93 7.09
CA ILE A 102 33.31 8.84 6.13
C ILE A 102 32.69 9.40 4.85
N GLY A 103 33.41 9.33 3.74
CA GLY A 103 32.93 9.84 2.46
C GLY A 103 33.96 9.68 1.36
N ASP A 104 33.61 10.16 0.17
CA ASP A 104 34.46 10.15 -1.01
C ASP A 104 34.48 11.53 -1.66
N HIS A 105 35.67 12.12 -1.76
CA HIS A 105 35.87 13.49 -2.27
C HIS A 105 35.86 13.56 -3.79
N ASN A 106 35.92 12.41 -4.48
CA ASN A 106 35.81 12.31 -5.94
C ASN A 106 34.37 12.04 -6.41
N GLN A 107 33.40 11.93 -5.48
CA GLN A 107 31.97 11.79 -5.76
C GLN A 107 31.23 13.15 -5.65
N LEU A 108 29.92 13.14 -5.39
CA LEU A 108 29.11 14.37 -5.38
C LEU A 108 29.53 15.32 -4.24
N ARG A 109 29.55 16.60 -4.58
CA ARG A 109 29.76 17.71 -3.65
C ARG A 109 28.44 18.34 -3.20
N PRO A 110 28.44 19.06 -2.08
CA PRO A 110 27.30 19.86 -1.66
C PRO A 110 26.80 20.81 -2.75
N LYS A 111 25.50 20.75 -3.03
CA LYS A 111 24.86 21.59 -4.05
C LYS A 111 24.60 23.00 -3.51
N ILE A 112 25.45 23.96 -3.89
CA ILE A 112 25.22 25.41 -3.67
C ILE A 112 25.22 26.15 -5.00
N ARG A 113 24.31 27.12 -5.13
CA ARG A 113 24.26 28.04 -6.26
C ARG A 113 24.92 29.36 -5.86
N ASN A 114 26.24 29.48 -6.01
CA ASN A 114 26.99 30.74 -5.80
C ASN A 114 28.38 30.69 -6.45
N ASP A 115 28.99 31.86 -6.66
CA ASP A 115 30.34 32.03 -7.25
C ASP A 115 31.50 31.81 -6.26
N TYR A 116 31.20 31.35 -5.05
CA TYR A 116 32.17 31.08 -3.98
C TYR A 116 32.31 29.57 -3.74
N LYS A 117 33.51 29.11 -3.36
CA LYS A 117 33.85 27.68 -3.12
C LYS A 117 33.20 27.07 -1.85
N PHE A 118 31.93 27.35 -1.62
CA PHE A 118 31.15 26.77 -0.52
C PHE A 118 30.68 25.33 -0.82
N ASP A 119 30.87 24.86 -2.06
CA ASP A 119 30.66 23.47 -2.48
C ASP A 119 31.77 22.52 -1.97
N ILE A 120 32.86 23.04 -1.40
CA ILE A 120 33.91 22.21 -0.81
C ILE A 120 33.50 21.79 0.61
N SER A 121 33.30 20.48 0.81
CA SER A 121 32.98 19.91 2.12
C SER A 121 34.17 19.96 3.08
N LEU A 122 33.88 19.86 4.39
CA LEU A 122 34.94 19.77 5.41
C LEU A 122 35.84 18.55 5.16
N PHE A 123 35.23 17.44 4.73
CA PHE A 123 35.95 16.22 4.38
C PHE A 123 36.95 16.47 3.26
N GLU A 124 36.51 17.01 2.13
CA GLU A 124 37.38 17.30 0.99
C GLU A 124 38.51 18.26 1.38
N ARG A 125 38.19 19.29 2.17
CA ARG A 125 39.20 20.24 2.65
C ARG A 125 40.28 19.58 3.51
N LEU A 126 39.88 18.67 4.39
CA LEU A 126 40.81 17.94 5.27
C LEU A 126 41.63 16.89 4.51
N VAL A 127 41.06 16.30 3.46
CA VAL A 127 41.79 15.39 2.55
C VAL A 127 42.92 16.13 1.83
N HIS A 128 42.71 17.37 1.43
CA HIS A 128 43.73 18.20 0.77
C HIS A 128 44.65 18.98 1.74
N GLY A 129 44.38 18.94 3.05
CA GLY A 129 45.17 19.64 4.07
C GLY A 129 46.26 18.77 4.71
N GLU A 130 47.33 19.40 5.21
CA GLU A 130 48.56 18.72 5.70
C GLU A 130 48.43 17.97 7.04
N GLN A 131 47.24 17.86 7.66
CA GLN A 131 47.09 17.39 9.06
C GLN A 131 46.12 16.22 9.30
N SER A 132 45.62 15.51 8.28
CA SER A 132 44.71 14.38 8.50
C SER A 132 45.42 13.02 8.52
N MET A 133 45.05 12.17 9.48
CA MET A 133 45.54 10.79 9.57
C MET A 133 44.75 9.93 8.58
N HIS A 134 45.33 9.69 7.41
CA HIS A 134 44.68 8.92 6.33
C HIS A 134 44.70 7.42 6.64
N LEU A 135 43.52 6.84 6.91
CA LEU A 135 43.33 5.39 6.84
C LEU A 135 42.64 5.03 5.51
N GLU A 136 43.40 5.01 4.41
CA GLU A 136 42.90 4.49 3.14
C GLU A 136 42.77 2.96 3.26
N ARG A 137 41.55 2.47 3.55
CA ARG A 137 41.22 1.05 3.37
C ARG A 137 40.20 0.92 2.26
N THR A 138 40.70 0.90 1.03
CA THR A 138 39.89 0.92 -0.20
C THR A 138 39.57 -0.51 -0.64
N GLN A 139 38.36 -0.99 -0.35
CA GLN A 139 37.81 -2.20 -0.97
C GLN A 139 36.42 -1.87 -1.51
N LEU A 140 36.28 -1.85 -2.83
CA LEU A 140 35.00 -1.72 -3.53
C LEU A 140 34.78 -2.94 -4.43
N LEU A 141 33.50 -3.27 -4.65
CA LEU A 141 33.02 -4.50 -5.27
C LEU A 141 32.68 -4.36 -6.77
N THR A 142 33.28 -3.43 -7.53
CA THR A 142 32.90 -3.22 -8.94
C THR A 142 34.06 -3.26 -9.94
N GLN A 143 33.90 -4.10 -10.96
CA GLN A 143 34.86 -4.32 -12.04
C GLN A 143 34.87 -3.13 -13.04
N ARG A 144 36.08 -2.60 -13.29
CA ARG A 144 36.58 -2.22 -14.63
C ARG A 144 36.54 -0.77 -15.17
N LEU A 145 36.00 0.24 -14.49
CA LEU A 145 36.20 1.67 -14.89
C LEU A 145 36.94 2.53 -13.85
N ARG A 146 37.39 1.93 -12.74
CA ARG A 146 38.04 2.65 -11.63
C ARG A 146 39.32 3.39 -11.97
N GLN A 147 40.12 2.93 -12.93
CA GLN A 147 41.50 3.43 -13.12
C GLN A 147 41.58 4.92 -13.49
N THR A 148 40.50 5.50 -14.02
CA THR A 148 40.45 6.93 -14.38
C THR A 148 40.27 7.84 -13.17
N LEU A 149 39.51 7.40 -12.16
CA LEU A 149 39.20 8.19 -10.95
C LEU A 149 40.00 7.72 -9.72
N TYR A 150 40.22 6.41 -9.59
CA TYR A 150 40.91 5.76 -8.47
C TYR A 150 41.98 4.77 -8.97
N PRO A 151 43.18 5.25 -9.32
CA PRO A 151 44.25 4.41 -9.86
C PRO A 151 44.71 3.29 -8.89
N LYS A 152 44.69 3.56 -7.58
CA LYS A 152 45.20 2.67 -6.52
C LYS A 152 44.18 1.67 -5.96
N LEU A 153 42.90 1.78 -6.32
CA LEU A 153 41.86 0.86 -5.83
C LEU A 153 42.18 -0.56 -6.35
N GLU A 154 41.80 -1.63 -5.66
CA GLU A 154 41.99 -3.00 -6.15
C GLU A 154 40.68 -3.79 -6.07
N ASP A 155 40.46 -4.67 -7.05
CA ASP A 155 39.22 -5.45 -7.14
C ASP A 155 39.33 -6.63 -6.17
N HIS A 156 38.36 -6.81 -5.28
CA HIS A 156 38.34 -7.97 -4.40
C HIS A 156 38.12 -9.27 -5.22
N PRO A 157 38.71 -10.42 -4.87
CA PRO A 157 38.55 -11.68 -5.62
C PRO A 157 37.10 -12.15 -5.81
N ASN A 158 36.17 -11.71 -4.96
CA ASN A 158 34.75 -12.00 -5.12
C ASN A 158 34.13 -11.34 -6.37
N THR A 159 34.71 -10.25 -6.87
CA THR A 159 34.21 -9.56 -8.07
C THR A 159 34.34 -10.40 -9.33
N GLU A 160 35.27 -11.35 -9.37
CA GLU A 160 35.43 -12.30 -10.48
C GLU A 160 34.31 -13.34 -10.53
N LYS A 161 33.58 -13.54 -9.42
CA LYS A 161 32.48 -14.51 -9.32
C LYS A 161 31.14 -13.95 -9.80
N TYR A 162 31.05 -12.65 -10.10
CA TYR A 162 29.79 -12.06 -10.53
C TYR A 162 29.33 -12.62 -11.89
N PRO A 163 28.04 -12.99 -12.02
CA PRO A 163 27.51 -13.51 -13.27
C PRO A 163 27.50 -12.42 -14.34
N LYS A 164 27.64 -12.82 -15.61
CA LYS A 164 27.43 -11.90 -16.73
C LYS A 164 25.97 -11.46 -16.80
N VAL A 165 25.74 -10.25 -17.32
CA VAL A 165 24.38 -9.74 -17.55
C VAL A 165 23.68 -10.61 -18.58
N LYS A 166 22.55 -11.23 -18.20
CA LYS A 166 21.78 -12.12 -19.07
C LYS A 166 21.20 -11.32 -20.23
N GLY A 167 21.32 -11.85 -21.43
CA GLY A 167 20.85 -11.19 -22.65
C GLY A 167 21.88 -10.22 -23.28
N MET A 168 23.00 -9.93 -22.61
CA MET A 168 23.98 -8.95 -23.08
C MET A 168 25.35 -9.59 -23.32
N GLN A 169 26.04 -9.17 -24.39
CA GLN A 169 27.41 -9.67 -24.66
C GLN A 169 28.45 -9.11 -23.68
N HIS A 170 28.20 -7.92 -23.14
CA HIS A 170 29.08 -7.21 -22.23
C HIS A 170 28.30 -6.69 -21.01
N ASN A 171 28.94 -6.70 -19.84
CA ASN A 171 28.35 -6.15 -18.60
C ASN A 171 28.29 -4.61 -18.61
N VAL A 172 29.18 -3.97 -19.39
CA VAL A 172 29.22 -2.52 -19.61
C VAL A 172 29.28 -2.30 -21.11
N TYR A 173 28.39 -1.45 -21.63
CA TYR A 173 28.37 -1.11 -23.04
C TYR A 173 27.80 0.30 -23.24
N PHE A 174 28.41 1.07 -24.13
CA PHE A 174 28.02 2.43 -24.45
C PHE A 174 27.51 2.53 -25.90
N MET A 175 26.24 2.86 -26.06
CA MET A 175 25.63 3.09 -27.37
C MET A 175 25.84 4.55 -27.80
N HIS A 176 26.46 4.76 -28.95
CA HIS A 176 26.54 6.07 -29.60
C HIS A 176 25.42 6.22 -30.63
N HIS A 177 24.64 7.31 -30.54
CA HIS A 177 23.64 7.68 -31.54
C HIS A 177 23.69 9.18 -31.86
N ALA A 178 23.24 9.54 -33.07
CA ALA A 178 23.18 10.92 -33.56
C ALA A 178 21.75 11.53 -33.52
N ASN A 179 20.80 10.85 -32.88
CA ASN A 179 19.42 11.35 -32.77
C ASN A 179 19.35 12.63 -31.93
N PRO A 180 18.82 13.75 -32.47
CA PRO A 180 18.79 15.04 -31.79
C PRO A 180 17.86 15.04 -30.57
N GLU A 181 18.12 15.92 -29.62
CA GLU A 181 17.19 16.19 -28.52
C GLU A 181 15.90 16.86 -29.02
N ASP A 182 14.80 16.69 -28.28
CA ASP A 182 13.50 17.27 -28.61
C ASP A 182 13.57 18.80 -28.54
N SER A 183 13.11 19.50 -29.58
CA SER A 183 13.15 20.97 -29.65
C SER A 183 12.14 21.62 -28.70
N THR A 184 12.58 22.09 -27.53
CA THR A 184 11.75 22.92 -26.63
C THR A 184 11.68 24.37 -27.10
N ARG A 185 10.48 24.89 -27.38
CA ARG A 185 10.22 26.29 -27.81
C ARG A 185 10.16 27.31 -26.66
N ASN A 186 10.18 26.88 -25.39
CA ASN A 186 9.96 27.77 -24.24
C ASN A 186 11.25 28.08 -23.45
N ALA A 187 11.40 29.34 -23.05
CA ALA A 187 12.58 29.91 -22.38
C ALA A 187 12.84 29.43 -20.93
N PHE A 188 11.98 28.57 -20.37
CA PHE A 188 12.19 27.93 -19.07
C PHE A 188 13.13 26.68 -19.14
N ALA A 189 13.74 26.43 -20.31
CA ALA A 189 14.39 25.20 -20.75
C ALA A 189 15.86 24.99 -20.31
N LEU A 190 16.19 25.17 -19.03
CA LEU A 190 17.44 24.64 -18.47
C LEU A 190 17.29 23.23 -17.86
N GLN A 191 16.08 22.84 -17.40
CA GLN A 191 15.86 21.53 -16.73
C GLN A 191 14.95 20.54 -17.47
N SER A 192 14.35 20.95 -18.60
CA SER A 192 13.33 20.16 -19.33
C SER A 192 13.83 19.57 -20.66
N ARG A 193 15.12 19.21 -20.76
CA ARG A 193 15.64 18.54 -21.97
C ARG A 193 15.17 17.09 -22.00
N SER A 194 14.93 16.60 -23.20
CA SER A 194 14.48 15.22 -23.41
C SER A 194 14.84 14.76 -24.81
N ASN A 195 14.96 13.44 -25.00
CA ASN A 195 15.29 12.81 -26.25
C ASN A 195 14.35 11.62 -26.44
N LYS A 196 13.39 11.75 -27.37
CA LYS A 196 12.37 10.73 -27.61
C LYS A 196 12.96 9.38 -28.01
N PHE A 197 14.05 9.37 -28.81
CA PHE A 197 14.71 8.13 -29.23
C PHE A 197 15.26 7.36 -28.03
N GLU A 198 15.92 8.05 -27.10
CA GLU A 198 16.43 7.43 -25.87
C GLU A 198 15.29 6.89 -24.99
N VAL A 199 14.16 7.61 -24.89
CA VAL A 199 12.98 7.14 -24.14
C VAL A 199 12.47 5.81 -24.70
N GLU A 200 12.29 5.72 -26.02
CA GLU A 200 11.81 4.50 -26.68
C GLU A 200 12.81 3.35 -26.50
N MET A 201 14.10 3.62 -26.63
CA MET A 201 15.16 2.64 -26.45
C MET A 201 15.19 2.08 -25.02
N VAL A 202 15.11 2.96 -24.01
CA VAL A 202 15.09 2.57 -22.59
C VAL A 202 13.89 1.67 -22.29
N VAL A 203 12.69 2.02 -22.80
CA VAL A 203 11.47 1.23 -22.57
C VAL A 203 11.59 -0.17 -23.14
N GLU A 204 12.07 -0.30 -24.38
CA GLU A 204 12.24 -1.63 -25.01
C GLU A 204 13.36 -2.44 -24.34
N MET A 205 14.42 -1.78 -23.88
CA MET A 205 15.50 -2.43 -23.14
C MET A 205 15.05 -2.93 -21.76
N VAL A 206 14.23 -2.16 -21.04
CA VAL A 206 13.61 -2.62 -19.77
C VAL A 206 12.72 -3.83 -20.03
N LYS A 207 11.86 -3.80 -21.06
CA LYS A 207 11.05 -4.97 -21.45
C LYS A 207 11.91 -6.18 -21.77
N TYR A 208 13.01 -5.99 -22.49
CA TYR A 208 13.95 -7.04 -22.83
C TYR A 208 14.58 -7.69 -21.59
N PHE A 209 15.05 -6.90 -20.62
CA PHE A 209 15.62 -7.43 -19.38
C PHE A 209 14.58 -8.15 -18.52
N VAL A 210 13.37 -7.60 -18.42
CA VAL A 210 12.28 -8.27 -17.70
C VAL A 210 11.96 -9.64 -18.32
N ARG A 211 11.92 -9.73 -19.66
CA ARG A 211 11.74 -11.01 -20.38
C ARG A 211 12.91 -11.98 -20.18
N ASN A 212 14.12 -11.47 -19.93
CA ASN A 212 15.31 -12.28 -19.58
C ASN A 212 15.37 -12.70 -18.10
N GLY A 213 14.32 -12.45 -17.32
CA GLY A 213 14.15 -12.96 -15.96
C GLY A 213 14.49 -11.97 -14.84
N TYR A 214 14.80 -10.72 -15.16
CA TYR A 214 14.97 -9.65 -14.18
C TYR A 214 13.60 -9.11 -13.76
N THR A 215 12.98 -9.74 -12.76
CA THR A 215 11.57 -9.54 -12.41
C THR A 215 11.33 -8.89 -11.04
N LYS A 216 12.36 -8.77 -10.20
CA LYS A 216 12.22 -8.16 -8.89
C LYS A 216 12.39 -6.62 -8.98
N PRO A 217 11.70 -5.85 -8.10
CA PRO A 217 11.74 -4.38 -8.09
C PRO A 217 13.13 -3.75 -8.06
N GLU A 218 14.05 -4.32 -7.29
CA GLU A 218 15.39 -3.76 -7.03
C GLU A 218 16.41 -4.05 -8.15
N GLN A 219 16.04 -4.83 -9.18
CA GLN A 219 17.01 -5.34 -10.16
C GLN A 219 17.30 -4.38 -11.30
N ILE A 220 16.39 -3.45 -11.61
CA ILE A 220 16.53 -2.55 -12.76
C ILE A 220 16.33 -1.11 -12.29
N ALA A 221 17.37 -0.30 -12.44
CA ALA A 221 17.34 1.14 -12.23
C ALA A 221 17.57 1.89 -13.55
N VAL A 222 16.73 2.89 -13.80
CA VAL A 222 16.86 3.81 -14.93
C VAL A 222 17.22 5.19 -14.38
N LEU A 223 18.35 5.73 -14.85
CA LEU A 223 18.90 7.01 -14.43
C LEU A 223 18.89 8.01 -15.59
N THR A 224 18.49 9.25 -15.30
CA THR A 224 18.56 10.36 -16.25
C THR A 224 18.86 11.67 -15.51
N PRO A 225 19.76 12.53 -16.02
CA PRO A 225 20.08 13.80 -15.37
C PRO A 225 18.99 14.88 -15.59
N TYR A 226 18.05 14.66 -16.51
CA TYR A 226 17.01 15.65 -16.86
C TYR A 226 15.61 15.22 -16.38
N LEU A 227 14.95 16.09 -15.61
CA LEU A 227 13.58 15.88 -15.13
C LEU A 227 12.58 15.76 -16.29
N GLY A 228 12.76 16.51 -17.37
CA GLY A 228 11.91 16.41 -18.57
C GLY A 228 11.98 15.03 -19.24
N GLN A 229 13.17 14.43 -19.27
CA GLN A 229 13.36 13.06 -19.74
C GLN A 229 12.74 12.05 -18.77
N MET A 230 12.94 12.25 -17.46
CA MET A 230 12.35 11.41 -16.41
C MET A 230 10.83 11.34 -16.53
N LEU A 231 10.17 12.49 -16.75
CA LEU A 231 8.73 12.56 -16.97
C LEU A 231 8.28 11.72 -18.18
N LYS A 232 9.00 11.79 -19.29
CA LYS A 232 8.67 11.04 -20.52
C LYS A 232 8.90 9.54 -20.34
N ILE A 233 9.99 9.14 -19.68
CA ILE A 233 10.27 7.75 -19.34
C ILE A 233 9.18 7.22 -18.39
N LYS A 234 8.82 7.97 -17.35
CA LYS A 234 7.73 7.64 -16.42
C LYS A 234 6.42 7.36 -17.17
N LYS A 235 6.00 8.30 -18.03
CA LYS A 235 4.76 8.18 -18.84
C LYS A 235 4.80 7.00 -19.82
N ALA A 236 5.96 6.67 -20.36
CA ALA A 236 6.11 5.56 -21.30
C ALA A 236 6.14 4.19 -20.58
N LEU A 237 6.88 4.08 -19.47
CA LEU A 237 6.96 2.86 -18.67
C LEU A 237 5.67 2.57 -17.91
N SER A 238 4.92 3.58 -17.46
CA SER A 238 3.66 3.40 -16.73
C SER A 238 2.56 2.69 -17.53
N LYS A 239 2.72 2.58 -18.86
CA LYS A 239 1.83 1.79 -19.72
C LYS A 239 2.00 0.28 -19.54
N SER A 240 3.17 -0.18 -19.09
CA SER A 240 3.55 -1.59 -19.04
C SER A 240 4.05 -2.05 -17.67
N PHE A 241 4.52 -1.13 -16.82
CA PHE A 241 5.15 -1.43 -15.52
C PHE A 241 4.70 -0.45 -14.43
N ALA A 242 4.85 -0.85 -13.16
CA ALA A 242 4.76 0.08 -12.03
C ALA A 242 6.11 0.81 -11.88
N VAL A 243 6.11 2.14 -11.84
CA VAL A 243 7.35 2.94 -11.75
C VAL A 243 7.47 3.51 -10.34
N VAL A 244 8.60 3.23 -9.68
CA VAL A 244 8.93 3.76 -8.34
C VAL A 244 9.82 4.99 -8.51
N ILE A 245 9.43 6.10 -7.89
CA ILE A 245 10.14 7.38 -7.91
C ILE A 245 10.28 7.85 -6.47
N ASP A 246 11.45 8.40 -6.14
CA ASP A 246 11.73 8.98 -4.83
C ASP A 246 10.80 10.18 -4.52
N GLU A 247 10.55 10.44 -3.23
CA GLU A 247 9.69 11.55 -2.79
C GLU A 247 10.20 12.90 -3.31
N ARG A 248 11.53 13.15 -3.30
CA ARG A 248 12.11 14.41 -3.76
C ARG A 248 11.98 14.59 -5.26
N ASP A 249 12.24 13.54 -6.04
CA ASP A 249 12.04 13.54 -7.49
C ASP A 249 10.54 13.70 -7.83
N SER A 250 9.64 13.12 -7.03
CA SER A 250 8.20 13.26 -7.21
C SER A 250 7.75 14.70 -6.98
N GLU A 251 8.22 15.36 -5.92
CA GLU A 251 7.93 16.78 -5.66
C GLU A 251 8.42 17.67 -6.80
N GLN A 252 9.67 17.46 -7.25
CA GLN A 252 10.22 18.22 -8.38
C GLN A 252 9.44 18.00 -9.68
N LEU A 253 8.96 16.78 -9.92
CA LEU A 253 8.12 16.48 -11.08
C LEU A 253 6.76 17.18 -10.97
N THR A 254 6.12 17.18 -9.80
CA THR A 254 4.83 17.85 -9.59
C THR A 254 4.95 19.36 -9.79
N ASP A 255 5.98 19.98 -9.22
CA ASP A 255 6.29 21.40 -9.44
C ASP A 255 6.48 21.74 -10.92
N LEU A 256 7.10 20.82 -11.67
CA LEU A 256 7.37 21.00 -13.10
C LEU A 256 6.10 20.78 -13.93
N GLU A 257 5.24 19.84 -13.55
CA GLU A 257 3.91 19.61 -14.15
C GLU A 257 2.96 20.79 -13.90
N GLU A 258 2.95 21.38 -12.71
CA GLU A 258 2.15 22.57 -12.38
C GLU A 258 2.58 23.78 -13.22
N LYS A 259 3.89 23.99 -13.38
CA LYS A 259 4.45 25.09 -14.18
C LYS A 259 4.21 24.95 -15.69
N LEU A 260 4.08 23.71 -16.19
CA LEU A 260 3.77 23.44 -17.60
C LEU A 260 2.29 23.70 -17.94
N ASN A 261 1.39 23.63 -16.96
CA ASN A 261 -0.04 23.86 -17.17
C ASN A 261 -0.46 25.34 -17.19
N ASP A 262 0.45 26.26 -16.83
CA ASP A 262 0.18 27.72 -16.75
C ASP A 262 0.60 28.47 -18.04
N GLY A 263 1.10 27.77 -19.06
CA GLY A 263 1.58 28.35 -20.32
C GLY A 263 1.18 27.56 -21.55
N ASP A 264 0.21 28.11 -22.27
CA ASP A 264 -0.34 27.73 -23.57
C ASP A 264 -1.35 26.57 -23.65
N THR A 265 -2.52 26.95 -24.17
CA THR A 265 -3.61 26.11 -24.66
C THR A 265 -3.16 25.39 -25.92
N ASP A 266 -2.61 24.19 -25.78
CA ASP A 266 -2.66 23.17 -26.82
C ASP A 266 -3.31 21.92 -26.23
N GLU A 267 -4.40 21.49 -26.85
CA GLU A 267 -5.17 20.30 -26.51
C GLU A 267 -4.27 19.05 -26.53
N VAL A 268 -3.75 18.67 -25.37
CA VAL A 268 -3.30 17.30 -25.11
C VAL A 268 -4.34 16.65 -24.21
N ASP A 269 -5.13 15.78 -24.82
CA ASP A 269 -6.23 15.01 -24.24
C ASP A 269 -5.92 14.47 -22.83
N LEU A 270 -6.36 15.19 -21.81
CA LEU A 270 -6.22 14.87 -20.38
C LEU A 270 -7.38 14.00 -19.89
N SER A 271 -7.72 12.97 -20.65
CA SER A 271 -8.73 11.97 -20.30
C SER A 271 -8.11 10.63 -19.86
N LEU A 272 -7.11 10.64 -18.97
CA LEU A 272 -6.57 9.39 -18.39
C LEU A 272 -6.43 9.47 -16.86
N ASN A 273 -7.57 9.57 -16.18
CA ASN A 273 -7.78 9.00 -14.85
C ASN A 273 -8.94 7.99 -14.85
N THR A 274 -9.09 7.28 -15.98
CA THR A 274 -9.88 6.05 -16.06
C THR A 274 -8.90 4.91 -16.27
N ILE A 275 -8.47 4.29 -15.18
CA ILE A 275 -7.90 2.95 -15.22
C ILE A 275 -9.02 2.04 -15.72
N SER A 276 -9.06 1.84 -17.04
CA SER A 276 -9.67 0.66 -17.61
C SER A 276 -8.90 -0.52 -17.05
N ILE A 277 -9.67 -1.50 -16.59
CA ILE A 277 -9.20 -2.76 -16.02
C ILE A 277 -8.51 -3.51 -17.16
N ALA A 278 -7.24 -3.20 -17.42
CA ALA A 278 -6.31 -4.11 -18.04
C ALA A 278 -5.96 -5.15 -16.98
N SER A 279 -6.39 -6.39 -17.23
CA SER A 279 -5.91 -7.64 -16.65
C SER A 279 -5.01 -7.49 -15.41
N LYS A 280 -5.59 -7.76 -14.23
CA LYS A 280 -4.96 -7.86 -12.89
C LYS A 280 -3.82 -8.90 -12.76
N LYS A 281 -3.10 -9.26 -13.83
CA LYS A 281 -2.04 -10.28 -13.84
C LYS A 281 -0.62 -9.75 -14.05
N GLN A 282 -0.39 -8.46 -14.34
CA GLN A 282 0.95 -7.91 -14.67
C GLN A 282 1.49 -6.83 -13.71
N LEU A 283 0.84 -6.57 -12.56
CA LEU A 283 1.21 -5.48 -11.64
C LEU A 283 2.33 -5.80 -10.63
N ASN A 284 3.02 -6.93 -10.77
CA ASN A 284 4.10 -7.34 -9.83
C ASN A 284 5.51 -6.90 -10.27
N GLN A 285 5.66 -6.19 -11.40
CA GLN A 285 6.95 -5.77 -11.92
C GLN A 285 7.12 -4.26 -11.72
N GLN A 286 8.08 -3.90 -10.85
CA GLN A 286 8.42 -2.52 -10.53
C GLN A 286 9.80 -2.18 -11.12
N VAL A 287 9.99 -0.92 -11.53
CA VAL A 287 11.26 -0.39 -12.05
C VAL A 287 11.59 0.89 -11.31
N ILE A 288 12.85 1.03 -10.87
CA ILE A 288 13.35 2.22 -10.20
C ILE A 288 13.67 3.27 -11.25
N LEU A 289 13.10 4.48 -11.14
CA LEU A 289 13.40 5.61 -12.00
C LEU A 289 13.82 6.81 -11.15
N ARG A 290 15.06 7.26 -11.31
CA ARG A 290 15.64 8.36 -10.51
C ARG A 290 16.52 9.29 -11.31
N THR A 291 16.75 10.48 -10.76
CA THR A 291 17.88 11.31 -11.18
C THR A 291 19.20 10.73 -10.67
N VAL A 292 20.31 11.01 -11.37
CA VAL A 292 21.64 10.48 -11.01
C VAL A 292 21.99 10.85 -9.57
N ASP A 293 21.64 12.06 -9.14
CA ASP A 293 21.95 12.56 -7.82
C ASP A 293 21.18 11.84 -6.70
N ASN A 294 19.97 11.34 -6.99
CA ASN A 294 19.12 10.66 -6.00
C ASN A 294 19.31 9.13 -5.97
N PHE A 295 20.28 8.60 -6.74
CA PHE A 295 20.64 7.18 -6.73
C PHE A 295 21.96 6.91 -5.97
N GLN A 296 22.56 7.94 -5.38
CA GLN A 296 23.77 7.77 -4.57
C GLN A 296 23.49 6.90 -3.34
N GLY A 297 24.42 5.97 -3.05
CA GLY A 297 24.28 5.02 -1.95
C GLY A 297 23.33 3.85 -2.24
N GLU A 298 22.67 3.82 -3.40
CA GLU A 298 21.80 2.73 -3.85
C GLU A 298 22.51 1.84 -4.89
N GLU A 299 22.08 0.58 -4.96
CA GLU A 299 22.61 -0.42 -5.87
C GLU A 299 21.47 -1.12 -6.62
N ALA A 300 21.75 -1.53 -7.87
CA ALA A 300 20.84 -2.34 -8.67
C ALA A 300 21.64 -3.33 -9.54
N ASP A 301 21.05 -4.50 -9.83
CA ASP A 301 21.69 -5.51 -10.70
C ASP A 301 21.97 -4.96 -12.11
N ILE A 302 21.06 -4.13 -12.63
CA ILE A 302 21.16 -3.48 -13.95
C ILE A 302 20.87 -1.99 -13.79
N VAL A 303 21.80 -1.17 -14.26
CA VAL A 303 21.64 0.29 -14.34
C VAL A 303 21.63 0.73 -15.80
N ILE A 304 20.58 1.44 -16.20
CA ILE A 304 20.39 2.01 -17.53
C ILE A 304 20.48 3.53 -17.43
N ILE A 305 21.42 4.15 -18.15
CA ILE A 305 21.63 5.61 -18.10
C ILE A 305 21.21 6.24 -19.43
N SER A 306 20.32 7.24 -19.39
CA SER A 306 19.95 8.11 -20.52
C SER A 306 20.64 9.46 -20.38
N LEU A 307 21.43 9.86 -21.38
CA LEU A 307 22.27 11.08 -21.35
C LEU A 307 21.60 12.29 -22.02
N VAL A 308 20.63 12.06 -22.90
CA VAL A 308 19.70 13.03 -23.50
C VAL A 308 20.32 14.01 -24.52
N ARG A 309 21.45 14.64 -24.17
CA ARG A 309 22.01 15.78 -24.90
C ARG A 309 22.60 15.36 -26.24
N ASN A 310 22.10 15.96 -27.31
CA ASN A 310 22.68 15.82 -28.65
C ASN A 310 22.47 17.11 -29.46
N ILE A 311 23.50 17.97 -29.52
CA ILE A 311 23.43 19.29 -30.19
C ILE A 311 24.11 19.19 -31.56
N THR A 312 23.37 19.47 -32.62
CA THR A 312 23.80 19.25 -34.01
C THR A 312 24.80 20.25 -34.58
N GLU A 313 25.22 21.34 -33.92
CA GLU A 313 26.05 22.34 -34.62
C GLU A 313 27.34 22.86 -33.98
N HIS A 314 27.64 22.70 -32.68
CA HIS A 314 28.88 23.29 -32.10
C HIS A 314 29.61 22.46 -31.03
N SER A 315 29.28 21.18 -30.83
CA SER A 315 29.81 20.39 -29.70
C SER A 315 30.61 19.13 -30.07
N ARG A 316 31.20 19.07 -31.29
CA ARG A 316 32.24 18.04 -31.56
C ARG A 316 33.42 18.14 -30.59
N ASN A 317 33.64 19.31 -29.96
CA ASN A 317 34.79 19.56 -29.09
C ASN A 317 34.56 19.25 -27.59
N THR A 318 33.33 18.98 -27.11
CA THR A 318 33.09 18.86 -25.65
C THR A 318 33.28 17.44 -25.12
N ILE A 319 32.83 16.41 -25.85
CA ILE A 319 33.08 14.98 -25.51
C ILE A 319 34.57 14.64 -25.71
N GLU A 320 35.24 15.41 -26.58
CA GLU A 320 36.68 15.35 -26.77
C GLU A 320 37.47 16.15 -25.73
N SER A 321 36.93 16.56 -24.57
CA SER A 321 37.71 17.26 -23.53
C SER A 321 37.53 16.61 -22.15
N GLY A 322 38.64 16.24 -21.49
CA GLY A 322 38.66 15.71 -20.12
C GLY A 322 38.47 14.19 -19.98
N MET A 323 38.09 13.75 -18.77
CA MET A 323 37.98 12.35 -18.32
C MET A 323 37.19 11.43 -19.25
N TRP A 324 36.13 11.93 -19.90
CA TRP A 324 35.31 11.14 -20.82
C TRP A 324 36.08 10.61 -22.03
N ARG A 325 37.13 11.33 -22.47
CA ARG A 325 37.99 10.87 -23.56
C ARG A 325 38.71 9.57 -23.17
N ASP A 326 39.23 9.52 -21.95
CA ASP A 326 39.95 8.36 -21.43
C ASP A 326 39.00 7.18 -21.19
N VAL A 327 37.83 7.43 -20.61
CA VAL A 327 36.77 6.41 -20.43
C VAL A 327 36.34 5.83 -21.77
N ILE A 328 36.04 6.67 -22.76
CA ILE A 328 35.62 6.22 -24.10
C ILE A 328 36.75 5.46 -24.79
N ASN A 329 38.01 5.90 -24.67
CA ASN A 329 39.16 5.19 -25.22
C ASN A 329 39.33 3.80 -24.58
N ILE A 330 39.16 3.68 -23.26
CA ILE A 330 39.16 2.40 -22.56
C ILE A 330 38.04 1.50 -23.10
N LEU A 331 36.81 2.02 -23.22
CA LEU A 331 35.69 1.23 -23.72
C LEU A 331 35.87 0.82 -25.20
N ARG A 332 36.43 1.70 -26.03
CA ARG A 332 36.80 1.38 -27.43
C ARG A 332 37.84 0.28 -27.50
N SER A 333 38.88 0.32 -26.67
CA SER A 333 39.92 -0.73 -26.62
C SER A 333 39.36 -2.11 -26.23
N ARG A 334 38.18 -2.14 -25.59
CA ARG A 334 37.49 -3.35 -25.13
C ARG A 334 36.30 -3.76 -26.00
N ASN A 335 36.07 -3.08 -27.13
CA ASN A 335 34.88 -3.25 -27.99
C ASN A 335 33.53 -3.06 -27.25
N GLN A 336 33.50 -2.17 -26.26
CA GLN A 336 32.32 -1.84 -25.44
C GLN A 336 31.62 -0.54 -25.85
N VAL A 337 31.91 -0.03 -27.06
CA VAL A 337 31.29 1.17 -27.64
C VAL A 337 30.87 0.84 -29.07
N GLY A 338 29.66 1.23 -29.47
CA GLY A 338 29.21 1.05 -30.84
C GLY A 338 27.86 1.73 -31.14
N PRO A 339 27.34 1.59 -32.38
CA PRO A 339 26.12 2.25 -32.83
C PRO A 339 24.82 1.62 -32.31
N GLY A 340 24.92 0.54 -31.54
CA GLY A 340 23.77 -0.21 -31.00
C GLY A 340 24.19 -1.22 -29.94
N PHE A 341 23.21 -1.70 -29.16
CA PHE A 341 23.43 -2.62 -28.04
C PHE A 341 23.63 -4.07 -28.52
N PRO A 342 24.74 -4.75 -28.15
CA PRO A 342 25.01 -6.11 -28.55
C PRO A 342 24.31 -7.10 -27.62
N ILE A 343 23.19 -7.63 -28.07
CA ILE A 343 22.44 -8.66 -27.34
C ILE A 343 22.91 -10.06 -27.73
N VAL A 344 22.73 -11.02 -26.83
CA VAL A 344 23.02 -12.44 -27.05
C VAL A 344 21.98 -13.30 -26.36
N CYS A 345 21.55 -14.38 -27.00
CA CYS A 345 20.65 -15.32 -26.35
C CYS A 345 21.40 -16.20 -25.35
N ASP A 346 20.95 -16.24 -24.10
CA ASP A 346 21.53 -17.07 -23.04
C ASP A 346 21.52 -18.58 -23.39
N GLN A 347 20.45 -19.05 -24.05
CA GLN A 347 20.31 -20.45 -24.47
C GLN A 347 20.98 -20.76 -25.81
N HIS A 348 21.18 -19.75 -26.66
CA HIS A 348 21.83 -19.88 -27.96
C HIS A 348 22.95 -18.84 -28.11
N PRO A 349 24.13 -19.06 -27.50
CA PRO A 349 25.21 -18.07 -27.47
C PRO A 349 25.75 -17.65 -28.84
N GLU A 350 25.53 -18.48 -29.87
CA GLU A 350 25.87 -18.17 -31.26
C GLU A 350 24.96 -17.11 -31.88
N THR A 351 23.75 -16.91 -31.32
CA THR A 351 22.81 -15.90 -31.82
C THR A 351 23.10 -14.55 -31.18
N LYS A 352 23.89 -13.76 -31.90
CA LYS A 352 24.33 -12.41 -31.52
C LYS A 352 23.70 -11.38 -32.44
N ASN A 353 23.08 -10.34 -31.89
CA ASN A 353 22.46 -9.26 -32.66
C ASN A 353 22.87 -7.89 -32.10
N ILE A 354 22.89 -6.87 -32.95
CA ILE A 354 23.17 -5.48 -32.56
C ILE A 354 21.89 -4.66 -32.73
N ILE A 355 21.37 -4.13 -31.63
CA ILE A 355 20.14 -3.35 -31.59
C ILE A 355 20.45 -1.87 -31.81
N THR A 356 20.09 -1.35 -32.97
CA THR A 356 20.32 0.07 -33.34
C THR A 356 19.06 0.92 -33.18
N TYR A 357 17.89 0.32 -33.37
CA TYR A 357 16.59 0.97 -33.19
C TYR A 357 15.70 0.19 -32.22
N PRO A 358 14.79 0.86 -31.48
CA PRO A 358 13.92 0.19 -30.52
C PRO A 358 13.12 -0.98 -31.11
N ARG A 359 12.61 -0.83 -32.34
CA ARG A 359 11.87 -1.88 -33.07
C ARG A 359 12.65 -3.18 -33.28
N ASN A 360 13.99 -3.13 -33.31
CA ASN A 360 14.77 -4.33 -33.54
C ASN A 360 14.62 -5.34 -32.40
N PHE A 361 14.31 -4.89 -31.17
CA PHE A 361 14.05 -5.82 -30.06
C PHE A 361 12.89 -6.77 -30.38
N GLU A 362 11.82 -6.29 -31.01
CA GLU A 362 10.68 -7.11 -31.41
C GLU A 362 11.01 -8.03 -32.59
N GLU A 363 11.85 -7.57 -33.54
CA GLU A 363 12.24 -8.34 -34.72
C GLU A 363 13.15 -9.52 -34.38
N VAL A 364 14.15 -9.33 -33.50
CA VAL A 364 15.17 -10.37 -33.23
C VAL A 364 15.02 -11.08 -31.90
N SER A 365 14.29 -10.49 -30.95
CA SER A 365 14.13 -11.06 -29.60
C SER A 365 12.77 -10.71 -28.94
N PRO A 366 11.64 -11.03 -29.59
CA PRO A 366 10.30 -10.63 -29.13
C PRO A 366 9.97 -11.15 -27.72
N ASN A 367 10.45 -12.36 -27.38
CA ASN A 367 10.16 -13.02 -26.12
C ASN A 367 11.35 -12.98 -25.13
N GLY A 368 12.35 -12.13 -25.37
CA GLY A 368 13.59 -12.06 -24.56
C GLY A 368 14.65 -13.11 -24.93
N GLY A 369 14.27 -14.17 -25.65
CA GLY A 369 15.17 -15.10 -26.32
C GLY A 369 15.15 -14.94 -27.85
N CYS A 370 15.99 -15.70 -28.55
CA CYS A 370 16.10 -15.65 -30.00
C CYS A 370 14.96 -16.40 -30.73
N LEU A 371 14.94 -16.30 -32.06
CA LEU A 371 13.94 -16.96 -32.93
C LEU A 371 14.12 -18.49 -33.08
N LEU A 372 15.18 -19.08 -32.51
CA LEU A 372 15.41 -20.53 -32.53
C LEU A 372 14.51 -21.28 -31.54
N SER A 373 14.35 -22.59 -31.73
CA SER A 373 13.61 -23.45 -30.79
C SER A 373 14.34 -23.60 -29.46
N CYS A 374 13.62 -23.53 -28.34
CA CYS A 374 14.19 -23.52 -26.99
C CYS A 374 15.09 -24.73 -26.66
N GLY A 375 14.73 -25.95 -27.07
CA GLY A 375 15.55 -27.15 -26.88
C GLY A 375 15.67 -27.66 -25.43
N LYS A 376 15.26 -26.87 -24.43
CA LYS A 376 15.32 -27.21 -23.00
C LYS A 376 14.58 -28.51 -22.67
N ALA A 377 15.19 -29.37 -21.86
CA ALA A 377 14.55 -30.60 -21.39
C ALA A 377 13.41 -30.29 -20.40
N LEU A 378 12.21 -30.78 -20.72
CA LEU A 378 11.03 -30.69 -19.86
C LEU A 378 11.05 -31.82 -18.82
N ASN A 379 10.23 -31.71 -17.77
CA ASN A 379 10.13 -32.71 -16.70
C ASN A 379 9.76 -34.13 -17.19
N CYS A 380 9.15 -34.24 -18.38
CA CYS A 380 8.83 -35.52 -19.02
C CYS A 380 9.98 -36.09 -19.86
N GLY A 381 11.16 -35.46 -19.88
CA GLY A 381 12.34 -35.86 -20.65
C GLY A 381 12.38 -35.40 -22.11
N HIS A 382 11.30 -34.80 -22.63
CA HIS A 382 11.24 -34.29 -24.02
C HIS A 382 11.84 -32.88 -24.14
N SER A 383 12.44 -32.58 -25.28
CA SER A 383 12.94 -31.24 -25.60
C SER A 383 11.82 -30.27 -25.99
N CYS A 384 11.91 -29.04 -25.48
CA CYS A 384 10.96 -27.97 -25.79
C CYS A 384 11.08 -27.52 -27.25
N LYS A 385 9.96 -27.54 -28.00
CA LYS A 385 9.88 -27.08 -29.39
C LYS A 385 9.36 -25.64 -29.55
N ARG A 386 9.06 -24.95 -28.44
CA ARG A 386 8.60 -23.55 -28.46
C ARG A 386 9.75 -22.60 -28.80
N MET A 387 9.44 -21.35 -29.14
CA MET A 387 10.45 -20.35 -29.43
C MET A 387 11.27 -20.02 -28.18
N CYS A 388 12.56 -19.75 -28.33
CA CYS A 388 13.43 -19.42 -27.21
C CYS A 388 12.98 -18.12 -26.53
N GLY A 389 12.88 -18.13 -25.20
CA GLY A 389 12.35 -17.02 -24.41
C GLY A 389 10.85 -17.12 -24.11
N GLU A 390 10.11 -17.99 -24.81
CA GLU A 390 8.74 -18.31 -24.39
C GLU A 390 8.74 -19.23 -23.17
N ASP A 391 7.70 -19.12 -22.34
CA ASP A 391 7.47 -20.10 -21.28
C ASP A 391 7.33 -21.49 -21.91
N CYS A 392 8.21 -22.40 -21.51
CA CYS A 392 8.27 -23.77 -22.01
C CYS A 392 6.96 -24.52 -21.75
N GLY A 393 6.25 -24.19 -20.67
CA GLY A 393 4.92 -24.72 -20.34
C GLY A 393 4.79 -26.25 -20.43
N GLU A 394 3.60 -26.70 -20.80
CA GLU A 394 3.26 -28.13 -20.94
C GLU A 394 3.84 -28.76 -22.22
N CYS A 395 4.29 -30.02 -22.11
CA CYS A 395 4.95 -30.74 -23.21
C CYS A 395 3.98 -31.13 -24.33
N ILE A 396 4.15 -30.49 -25.50
CA ILE A 396 3.34 -30.74 -26.71
C ILE A 396 3.84 -31.91 -27.59
N PHE A 397 4.80 -32.71 -27.10
CA PHE A 397 5.37 -33.82 -27.88
C PHE A 397 4.28 -34.86 -28.20
N PRO A 398 4.10 -35.28 -29.46
CA PRO A 398 3.07 -36.26 -29.83
C PRO A 398 3.43 -37.64 -29.27
N ILE A 399 2.50 -38.27 -28.55
CA ILE A 399 2.64 -39.60 -27.94
C ILE A 399 1.71 -40.64 -28.57
N GLY A 400 0.96 -40.28 -29.62
CA GLY A 400 0.02 -41.17 -30.32
C GLY A 400 -1.32 -41.32 -29.59
N ASP A 401 -1.93 -42.49 -29.69
CA ASP A 401 -3.28 -42.76 -29.19
C ASP A 401 -3.30 -42.92 -27.65
N LEU A 402 -4.21 -42.21 -26.97
CA LEU A 402 -4.39 -42.24 -25.52
C LEU A 402 -5.80 -42.68 -25.12
N LEU A 403 -5.92 -43.76 -24.35
CA LEU A 403 -7.20 -44.24 -23.82
C LEU A 403 -7.68 -43.35 -22.64
N LEU A 404 -8.85 -42.75 -22.78
CA LEU A 404 -9.48 -41.91 -21.76
C LEU A 404 -10.31 -42.75 -20.76
N PRO A 405 -10.54 -42.27 -19.53
CA PRO A 405 -11.34 -42.98 -18.52
C PRO A 405 -12.79 -43.30 -18.94
N CYS A 406 -13.34 -42.58 -19.92
CA CYS A 406 -14.66 -42.86 -20.50
C CYS A 406 -14.68 -44.03 -21.51
N GLY A 407 -13.54 -44.70 -21.74
CA GLY A 407 -13.41 -45.84 -22.64
C GLY A 407 -13.13 -45.49 -24.11
N HIS A 408 -13.01 -44.20 -24.44
CA HIS A 408 -12.74 -43.73 -25.81
C HIS A 408 -11.26 -43.39 -26.04
N ILE A 409 -10.81 -43.54 -27.28
CA ILE A 409 -9.41 -43.29 -27.69
C ILE A 409 -9.28 -41.86 -28.22
N LEU A 410 -8.39 -41.08 -27.60
CA LEU A 410 -7.94 -39.79 -28.11
C LEU A 410 -6.77 -40.03 -29.07
N LYS A 411 -6.98 -39.78 -30.36
CA LYS A 411 -5.93 -39.85 -31.39
C LYS A 411 -4.98 -38.65 -31.29
N ASP A 412 -3.71 -38.88 -31.59
CA ASP A 412 -2.64 -37.85 -31.62
C ASP A 412 -2.50 -37.04 -30.31
N ALA A 413 -2.57 -37.72 -29.17
CA ALA A 413 -2.40 -37.09 -27.87
C ALA A 413 -1.00 -36.50 -27.69
N LYS A 414 -0.92 -35.38 -26.96
CA LYS A 414 0.31 -34.70 -26.56
C LYS A 414 0.77 -35.19 -25.19
N CYS A 415 2.08 -35.19 -24.94
CA CYS A 415 2.68 -35.76 -23.73
C CYS A 415 2.06 -35.25 -22.42
N PHE A 416 1.76 -33.95 -22.30
CA PHE A 416 1.14 -33.38 -21.10
C PHE A 416 -0.24 -34.01 -20.77
N GLN A 417 -0.98 -34.45 -21.80
CA GLN A 417 -2.31 -35.07 -21.68
C GLN A 417 -2.28 -36.43 -20.97
N LYS A 418 -1.12 -37.08 -20.91
CA LYS A 418 -0.93 -38.32 -20.13
C LYS A 418 -1.12 -38.08 -18.63
N SER A 419 -0.67 -36.92 -18.14
CA SER A 419 -0.77 -36.54 -16.72
C SER A 419 -2.15 -35.99 -16.32
N THR A 420 -2.93 -35.52 -17.30
CA THR A 420 -4.26 -34.92 -17.10
C THR A 420 -5.38 -35.74 -17.70
N ARG A 421 -5.18 -37.05 -17.94
CA ARG A 421 -6.15 -37.94 -18.61
C ARG A 421 -7.56 -37.90 -18.02
N ASP A 422 -7.67 -37.65 -16.71
CA ASP A 422 -8.95 -37.59 -15.97
C ASP A 422 -9.71 -36.26 -16.15
N LYS A 423 -9.05 -35.25 -16.74
CA LYS A 423 -9.61 -33.91 -17.00
C LYS A 423 -9.92 -33.67 -18.49
N ILE A 424 -9.62 -34.62 -19.37
CA ILE A 424 -9.81 -34.47 -20.81
C ILE A 424 -11.26 -34.80 -21.16
N ASN A 425 -12.00 -33.79 -21.61
CA ASN A 425 -13.38 -33.96 -22.09
C ASN A 425 -13.40 -34.70 -23.43
N CYS A 426 -14.04 -35.88 -23.46
CA CYS A 426 -14.27 -36.63 -24.68
C CYS A 426 -15.33 -35.93 -25.55
N ARG A 427 -15.04 -35.68 -26.84
CA ARG A 427 -15.93 -35.00 -27.80
C ARG A 427 -16.93 -35.92 -28.52
N ILE A 428 -17.04 -37.18 -28.10
CA ILE A 428 -18.06 -38.09 -28.64
C ILE A 428 -19.42 -37.64 -28.10
N MET A 429 -20.27 -37.20 -29.03
CA MET A 429 -21.61 -36.68 -28.79
C MET A 429 -22.49 -37.77 -28.15
N HIS A 430 -22.74 -37.66 -26.85
CA HIS A 430 -24.00 -38.15 -26.31
C HIS A 430 -25.11 -37.19 -26.73
N ILE A 431 -26.22 -37.73 -27.25
CA ILE A 431 -27.47 -36.99 -27.39
C ILE A 431 -27.89 -36.59 -25.96
N VAL A 432 -27.56 -35.37 -25.56
CA VAL A 432 -27.98 -34.82 -24.27
C VAL A 432 -29.33 -34.16 -24.46
N SER A 433 -30.34 -34.73 -23.82
CA SER A 433 -31.70 -34.21 -23.72
C SER A 433 -31.71 -32.72 -23.33
N ILE A 434 -32.50 -31.97 -24.09
CA ILE A 434 -32.85 -30.57 -23.82
C ILE A 434 -33.69 -30.53 -22.54
N GLN A 435 -33.06 -30.21 -21.41
CA GLN A 435 -33.77 -29.79 -20.20
C GLN A 435 -32.85 -28.86 -19.40
N LEU A 436 -33.36 -27.64 -19.14
CA LEU A 436 -32.73 -26.49 -18.43
C LEU A 436 -32.12 -25.39 -19.32
N LEU A 437 -32.92 -24.84 -20.24
CA LEU A 437 -32.74 -23.45 -20.68
C LEU A 437 -33.81 -22.59 -20.00
N LEU A 438 -33.40 -21.52 -19.32
CA LEU A 438 -34.35 -20.52 -18.82
C LEU A 438 -34.87 -19.70 -20.01
N SER A 439 -36.16 -19.36 -19.98
CA SER A 439 -36.95 -18.68 -21.03
C SER A 439 -36.37 -17.38 -21.61
N CYS A 440 -35.30 -16.83 -21.01
CA CYS A 440 -34.60 -15.66 -21.52
C CYS A 440 -33.58 -15.95 -22.64
N GLN A 441 -33.42 -17.20 -23.09
CA GLN A 441 -32.34 -17.64 -23.98
C GLN A 441 -32.78 -18.15 -25.37
N GLU A 442 -34.08 -18.17 -25.68
CA GLU A 442 -34.59 -18.74 -26.94
C GLU A 442 -34.13 -18.00 -28.21
N ILE A 443 -33.66 -16.74 -28.10
CA ILE A 443 -33.29 -15.90 -29.25
C ILE A 443 -31.75 -15.78 -29.44
N SER A 444 -30.95 -16.25 -28.48
CA SER A 444 -29.48 -16.19 -28.58
C SER A 444 -28.92 -17.16 -29.66
N ILE A 445 -29.72 -18.12 -30.11
CA ILE A 445 -29.33 -19.14 -31.09
C ILE A 445 -29.20 -18.53 -32.50
N TRP A 446 -30.09 -17.62 -32.90
CA TRP A 446 -30.04 -16.99 -34.23
C TRP A 446 -28.96 -15.91 -34.38
N ALA A 447 -28.38 -15.41 -33.28
CA ALA A 447 -27.32 -14.40 -33.31
C ALA A 447 -25.90 -15.00 -33.25
N ASN A 448 -25.76 -16.34 -33.20
CA ASN A 448 -24.48 -17.05 -33.03
C ASN A 448 -23.99 -17.73 -34.31
N ASP A 449 -24.57 -17.43 -35.46
CA ASP A 449 -24.09 -17.95 -36.75
C ASP A 449 -22.75 -17.28 -37.07
N GLY A 450 -21.64 -17.96 -36.71
CA GLY A 450 -20.28 -17.55 -37.05
C GLY A 450 -19.28 -17.33 -35.90
N ILE A 451 -19.66 -17.50 -34.62
CA ILE A 451 -18.69 -17.37 -33.51
C ILE A 451 -17.96 -18.70 -33.28
N ARG A 452 -16.63 -18.70 -33.48
CA ARG A 452 -15.77 -19.91 -33.40
C ARG A 452 -15.00 -20.10 -32.08
N GLU A 453 -14.99 -19.10 -31.20
CA GLU A 453 -14.23 -19.17 -29.94
C GLU A 453 -15.15 -19.62 -28.80
N LEU A 454 -14.65 -20.48 -27.91
CA LEU A 454 -15.33 -20.97 -26.69
C LEU A 454 -14.70 -20.30 -25.46
N ASP A 455 -15.45 -20.13 -24.38
CA ASP A 455 -14.92 -19.65 -23.09
C ASP A 455 -14.05 -20.72 -22.39
N ASP A 456 -13.41 -20.36 -21.28
CA ASP A 456 -12.51 -21.22 -20.50
C ASP A 456 -13.14 -22.55 -20.01
N ASN A 457 -14.45 -22.74 -20.20
CA ASN A 457 -15.17 -23.97 -19.89
C ASN A 457 -15.78 -24.65 -21.14
N ASP A 458 -15.23 -24.39 -22.34
CA ASP A 458 -15.70 -24.94 -23.62
C ASP A 458 -17.16 -24.60 -23.95
N ARG A 459 -17.67 -23.44 -23.50
CA ARG A 459 -19.03 -22.97 -23.81
C ARG A 459 -18.98 -21.82 -24.81
N ILE A 460 -19.98 -21.72 -25.69
CA ILE A 460 -20.10 -20.56 -26.59
C ILE A 460 -20.13 -19.28 -25.73
N PRO A 461 -19.18 -18.34 -25.91
CA PRO A 461 -19.09 -17.13 -25.12
C PRO A 461 -20.35 -16.31 -25.37
N ARG A 462 -20.98 -15.89 -24.27
CA ARG A 462 -22.28 -15.23 -24.28
C ARG A 462 -22.11 -13.78 -24.74
N THR A 463 -22.10 -13.54 -26.04
CA THR A 463 -21.86 -12.21 -26.61
C THR A 463 -23.09 -11.30 -26.53
N HIS A 464 -24.30 -11.84 -26.61
CA HIS A 464 -25.54 -11.06 -26.59
C HIS A 464 -26.59 -11.62 -25.62
N HIS A 465 -26.76 -10.92 -24.49
CA HIS A 465 -27.79 -11.19 -23.50
C HIS A 465 -28.72 -9.95 -23.39
N LYS A 466 -30.00 -10.05 -23.80
CA LYS A 466 -31.01 -8.99 -23.52
C LYS A 466 -31.15 -8.80 -22.00
N LYS A 467 -31.61 -7.65 -21.48
CA LYS A 467 -31.73 -7.43 -20.01
C LYS A 467 -32.28 -8.67 -19.27
N CYS A 468 -31.41 -9.35 -18.53
CA CYS A 468 -31.77 -10.56 -17.81
C CYS A 468 -32.73 -10.19 -16.68
N LYS A 469 -33.93 -10.79 -16.64
CA LYS A 469 -34.84 -10.61 -15.50
C LYS A 469 -34.58 -11.62 -14.37
N GLN A 470 -33.67 -12.57 -14.57
CA GLN A 470 -33.27 -13.53 -13.54
C GLN A 470 -32.47 -12.84 -12.45
N ILE A 471 -32.76 -13.21 -11.21
CA ILE A 471 -32.06 -12.70 -10.02
C ILE A 471 -30.63 -13.25 -10.04
N CYS A 472 -29.65 -12.41 -9.72
CA CYS A 472 -28.24 -12.75 -9.80
C CYS A 472 -27.85 -13.89 -8.85
N GLU A 473 -28.41 -13.91 -7.63
CA GLU A 473 -28.17 -14.88 -6.56
C GLU A 473 -26.70 -15.06 -6.13
N LYS A 474 -25.77 -14.35 -6.77
CA LYS A 474 -24.35 -14.38 -6.45
C LYS A 474 -24.14 -13.95 -5.00
N ASN A 475 -23.30 -14.70 -4.32
CA ASN A 475 -22.97 -14.43 -2.94
C ASN A 475 -22.16 -13.15 -2.79
N LEU A 476 -22.72 -12.22 -2.02
CA LEU A 476 -22.02 -11.02 -1.60
C LEU A 476 -21.05 -11.39 -0.46
N PHE A 477 -20.00 -10.59 -0.30
CA PHE A 477 -19.01 -10.78 0.78
C PHE A 477 -19.63 -10.70 2.18
N CYS A 478 -20.82 -10.11 2.32
CA CYS A 478 -21.58 -10.10 3.56
C CYS A 478 -22.33 -11.42 3.88
N GLY A 479 -22.21 -12.44 3.01
CA GLY A 479 -22.86 -13.74 3.15
C GLY A 479 -24.31 -13.79 2.64
N HIS A 480 -24.88 -12.67 2.18
CA HIS A 480 -26.21 -12.63 1.55
C HIS A 480 -26.11 -12.88 0.05
N SER A 481 -27.15 -13.47 -0.53
CA SER A 481 -27.30 -13.60 -1.98
C SER A 481 -27.75 -12.27 -2.60
N CYS A 482 -27.23 -11.94 -3.78
CA CYS A 482 -27.61 -10.77 -4.58
C CYS A 482 -29.06 -10.90 -5.08
N GLU A 483 -29.90 -9.90 -4.80
CA GLU A 483 -31.31 -9.86 -5.23
C GLU A 483 -31.55 -9.02 -6.49
N GLU A 484 -30.49 -8.46 -7.07
CA GLU A 484 -30.61 -7.67 -8.30
C GLU A 484 -30.75 -8.58 -9.51
N SER A 485 -31.36 -8.02 -10.57
CA SER A 485 -31.33 -8.64 -11.88
C SER A 485 -29.88 -8.86 -12.35
N CYS A 486 -29.65 -9.95 -13.08
CA CYS A 486 -28.31 -10.29 -13.56
C CYS A 486 -27.70 -9.13 -14.36
N HIS A 487 -26.53 -8.68 -13.89
CA HIS A 487 -25.90 -7.41 -14.28
C HIS A 487 -24.55 -7.58 -15.00
N LEU A 488 -24.41 -8.69 -15.76
CA LEU A 488 -23.37 -8.98 -16.76
C LEU A 488 -21.97 -8.36 -16.52
N ASN A 489 -21.09 -9.10 -15.82
CA ASN A 489 -19.72 -8.71 -15.47
C ASN A 489 -19.55 -7.39 -14.69
N LYS A 490 -20.63 -6.68 -14.34
CA LYS A 490 -20.57 -5.60 -13.35
C LYS A 490 -20.52 -6.17 -11.94
N VAL A 491 -19.86 -5.46 -11.03
CA VAL A 491 -19.79 -5.84 -9.62
C VAL A 491 -21.20 -5.82 -9.04
N CYS A 492 -21.54 -6.82 -8.22
CA CYS A 492 -22.83 -6.83 -7.52
C CYS A 492 -22.94 -5.57 -6.64
N PRO A 493 -24.07 -4.86 -6.67
CA PRO A 493 -24.26 -3.70 -5.83
C PRO A 493 -24.36 -4.11 -4.35
N GLY A 494 -24.27 -3.11 -3.47
CA GLY A 494 -24.29 -3.32 -2.02
C GLY A 494 -25.55 -4.06 -1.55
N CYS A 495 -25.40 -4.88 -0.51
CA CYS A 495 -26.50 -5.68 0.01
C CYS A 495 -27.60 -4.82 0.65
N LYS A 496 -28.84 -4.98 0.17
CA LYS A 496 -30.05 -4.29 0.68
C LYS A 496 -30.78 -5.06 1.79
N LYS A 497 -30.41 -6.33 2.07
CA LYS A 497 -31.04 -7.14 3.11
C LYS A 497 -30.77 -6.58 4.50
N LYS A 498 -31.59 -6.98 5.49
CA LYS A 498 -31.29 -6.71 6.91
C LYS A 498 -29.96 -7.38 7.32
N CYS A 499 -29.17 -6.69 8.13
CA CYS A 499 -27.89 -7.21 8.59
C CYS A 499 -28.09 -8.53 9.37
N ASN A 500 -27.24 -9.52 9.10
CA ASN A 500 -27.31 -10.84 9.74
C ASN A 500 -26.44 -10.94 11.01
N VAL A 501 -25.79 -9.85 11.42
CA VAL A 501 -24.99 -9.81 12.65
C VAL A 501 -25.93 -9.79 13.83
N ASN A 502 -25.89 -10.89 14.59
CA ASN A 502 -26.54 -11.03 15.87
C ASN A 502 -25.66 -11.86 16.80
N CYS A 503 -25.74 -11.54 18.07
CA CYS A 503 -25.26 -12.36 19.17
C CYS A 503 -26.37 -12.38 20.24
N LYS A 504 -26.13 -13.03 21.37
CA LYS A 504 -27.10 -13.02 22.48
C LYS A 504 -27.31 -11.63 23.08
N HIS A 505 -26.30 -10.77 23.01
CA HIS A 505 -26.33 -9.43 23.60
C HIS A 505 -26.95 -8.36 22.70
N SER A 506 -26.79 -8.50 21.38
CA SER A 506 -27.19 -7.45 20.43
C SER A 506 -27.57 -8.01 19.07
N VAL A 507 -28.54 -7.35 18.44
CA VAL A 507 -29.03 -7.66 17.09
C VAL A 507 -28.93 -6.40 16.24
N CYS A 508 -28.30 -6.50 15.06
CA CYS A 508 -28.20 -5.36 14.15
C CYS A 508 -29.48 -5.20 13.32
N ASN A 509 -30.13 -4.04 13.46
CA ASN A 509 -31.36 -3.71 12.72
C ASN A 509 -31.12 -2.85 11.46
N LYS A 510 -29.86 -2.59 11.09
CA LYS A 510 -29.50 -1.79 9.91
C LYS A 510 -29.53 -2.62 8.63
N ALA A 511 -29.60 -1.95 7.46
CA ALA A 511 -29.33 -2.60 6.18
C ALA A 511 -27.89 -3.15 6.16
N CYS A 512 -27.69 -4.28 5.50
CA CYS A 512 -26.44 -5.03 5.55
C CYS A 512 -25.26 -4.27 4.94
N SER A 513 -25.52 -3.40 3.96
CA SER A 513 -24.53 -2.48 3.37
C SER A 513 -23.99 -1.43 4.35
N HIS A 514 -24.72 -1.13 5.43
CA HIS A 514 -24.29 -0.13 6.39
C HIS A 514 -23.34 -0.74 7.43
N PRO A 515 -22.31 0.00 7.87
CA PRO A 515 -21.45 -0.44 8.95
C PRO A 515 -22.28 -0.65 10.24
N CYS A 516 -22.08 -1.79 10.90
CA CYS A 516 -22.68 -2.07 12.19
C CYS A 516 -21.65 -2.18 13.31
N SER A 517 -22.06 -1.83 14.52
CA SER A 517 -21.22 -1.96 15.70
C SER A 517 -20.96 -3.43 16.00
N VAL A 518 -19.74 -3.73 16.44
CA VAL A 518 -19.36 -5.05 16.93
C VAL A 518 -19.69 -5.10 18.43
N CYS A 519 -20.13 -6.25 18.93
CA CYS A 519 -20.51 -6.39 20.34
C CYS A 519 -19.29 -6.33 21.27
N ALA A 520 -19.31 -5.44 22.25
CA ALA A 520 -18.24 -5.26 23.24
C ALA A 520 -18.53 -5.98 24.59
N GLU A 521 -19.70 -6.62 24.74
CA GLU A 521 -20.07 -7.38 25.94
C GLU A 521 -19.18 -8.61 26.14
N LYS A 522 -19.16 -9.18 27.36
CA LYS A 522 -18.39 -10.40 27.64
C LYS A 522 -18.92 -11.59 26.83
N CYS A 523 -18.02 -12.45 26.34
CA CYS A 523 -18.41 -13.62 25.56
C CYS A 523 -19.04 -14.72 26.44
N ASP A 524 -20.24 -15.18 26.09
CA ASP A 524 -20.99 -16.19 26.86
C ASP A 524 -20.48 -17.64 26.69
N TRP A 525 -19.32 -17.85 26.06
CA TRP A 525 -18.81 -19.19 25.79
C TRP A 525 -18.12 -19.76 27.03
N TYR A 526 -18.72 -20.80 27.61
CA TYR A 526 -18.28 -21.42 28.85
C TYR A 526 -18.47 -22.94 28.81
N CYS A 527 -17.54 -23.68 29.42
CA CYS A 527 -17.81 -25.04 29.89
C CYS A 527 -17.01 -25.36 31.14
N GLU A 528 -17.42 -26.40 31.87
CA GLU A 528 -16.77 -26.85 33.11
C GLU A 528 -15.32 -27.31 32.87
N HIS A 529 -15.04 -28.00 31.75
CA HIS A 529 -13.70 -28.49 31.42
C HIS A 529 -12.66 -27.43 31.00
N LYS A 530 -13.07 -26.30 30.42
CA LYS A 530 -12.15 -25.31 29.80
C LYS A 530 -12.41 -23.86 30.27
N GLY A 531 -13.33 -23.63 31.20
CA GLY A 531 -13.66 -22.31 31.72
C GLY A 531 -14.41 -21.40 30.75
N ALA A 532 -14.43 -20.10 31.06
CA ALA A 532 -15.09 -19.05 30.28
C ALA A 532 -14.14 -18.38 29.27
N CYS A 533 -14.69 -17.88 28.17
CA CYS A 533 -13.97 -17.05 27.21
C CYS A 533 -13.65 -15.66 27.82
N GLY A 534 -12.39 -15.22 27.72
CA GLY A 534 -11.92 -13.99 28.36
C GLY A 534 -12.10 -12.71 27.53
N VAL A 535 -12.47 -12.84 26.25
CA VAL A 535 -12.59 -11.71 25.31
C VAL A 535 -14.03 -11.20 25.14
N SER A 536 -14.16 -10.02 24.53
CA SER A 536 -15.46 -9.49 24.13
C SER A 536 -16.15 -10.38 23.07
N CYS A 537 -17.47 -10.37 23.07
CA CYS A 537 -18.31 -11.22 22.23
C CYS A 537 -18.06 -11.00 20.73
N GLY A 538 -17.66 -9.79 20.36
CA GLY A 538 -17.40 -9.36 18.99
C GLY A 538 -16.07 -9.80 18.37
N VAL A 539 -15.10 -10.24 19.17
CA VAL A 539 -13.74 -10.54 18.70
C VAL A 539 -13.45 -12.05 18.70
N PRO A 540 -12.41 -12.53 17.99
CA PRO A 540 -12.07 -13.94 17.93
C PRO A 540 -11.89 -14.53 19.33
N CYS A 541 -12.62 -15.60 19.65
CA CYS A 541 -12.55 -16.25 20.96
C CYS A 541 -11.12 -16.73 21.28
N ASN A 542 -10.70 -16.58 22.53
CA ASN A 542 -9.40 -17.04 23.05
C ASN A 542 -9.48 -18.29 23.94
N ARG A 543 -10.65 -18.94 24.01
CA ARG A 543 -10.83 -20.20 24.75
C ARG A 543 -10.58 -21.40 23.83
N LEU A 544 -9.90 -22.43 24.32
CA LEU A 544 -9.67 -23.67 23.57
C LEU A 544 -10.98 -24.48 23.38
N PRO A 545 -11.19 -25.11 22.22
CA PRO A 545 -12.35 -25.97 22.00
C PRO A 545 -12.36 -27.17 22.96
N CYS A 546 -13.55 -27.59 23.39
CA CYS A 546 -13.74 -28.77 24.23
C CYS A 546 -14.13 -29.97 23.37
N ASN A 547 -13.55 -31.15 23.61
CA ASN A 547 -13.84 -32.36 22.84
C ASN A 547 -14.75 -33.36 23.58
N GLU A 548 -15.09 -33.07 24.83
CA GLU A 548 -16.04 -33.84 25.65
C GLU A 548 -17.48 -33.77 25.14
N ARG A 549 -18.19 -34.89 25.24
CA ARG A 549 -19.63 -34.97 24.98
C ARG A 549 -20.41 -34.17 26.04
N CYS A 550 -21.53 -33.59 25.65
CA CYS A 550 -22.37 -32.85 26.58
C CYS A 550 -23.04 -33.80 27.60
N SER A 551 -22.91 -33.50 28.89
CA SER A 551 -23.54 -34.25 29.98
C SER A 551 -24.97 -33.78 30.30
N LYS A 552 -25.44 -32.69 29.68
CA LYS A 552 -26.77 -32.12 29.96
C LYS A 552 -27.89 -33.00 29.40
N LEU A 553 -28.98 -33.10 30.16
CA LEU A 553 -30.22 -33.75 29.70
C LEU A 553 -31.07 -32.75 28.92
N LEU A 554 -31.60 -33.20 27.78
CA LEU A 554 -32.62 -32.47 27.01
C LEU A 554 -33.96 -32.53 27.75
N SER A 555 -34.93 -31.71 27.34
CA SER A 555 -36.26 -31.73 27.98
C SER A 555 -37.06 -33.03 27.78
N CYS A 556 -36.59 -33.93 26.91
CA CYS A 556 -37.12 -35.31 26.82
C CYS A 556 -36.49 -36.29 27.83
N GLY A 557 -35.58 -35.84 28.70
CA GLY A 557 -34.91 -36.66 29.72
C GLY A 557 -33.66 -37.41 29.25
N HIS A 558 -33.33 -37.36 27.96
CA HIS A 558 -32.16 -38.03 27.39
C HIS A 558 -30.93 -37.12 27.29
N GLN A 559 -29.73 -37.71 27.36
CA GLN A 559 -28.47 -36.98 27.24
C GLN A 559 -28.31 -36.30 25.87
N CYS A 560 -27.77 -35.09 25.89
CA CYS A 560 -27.45 -34.33 24.69
C CYS A 560 -26.39 -35.04 23.83
N MET A 561 -26.68 -35.18 22.53
CA MET A 561 -25.76 -35.71 21.51
C MET A 561 -24.59 -34.76 21.14
N GLY A 562 -24.67 -33.52 21.63
CA GLY A 562 -23.77 -32.45 21.25
C GLY A 562 -22.45 -32.46 22.01
N ILE A 563 -21.64 -31.44 21.72
CA ILE A 563 -20.36 -31.21 22.38
C ILE A 563 -20.55 -30.27 23.57
N CYS A 564 -19.77 -30.47 24.63
CA CYS A 564 -19.77 -29.60 25.79
C CYS A 564 -19.36 -28.15 25.44
N GLY A 565 -20.11 -27.17 25.96
CA GLY A 565 -19.91 -25.74 25.70
C GLY A 565 -20.72 -25.18 24.53
N GLU A 566 -21.46 -26.01 23.79
CA GLU A 566 -22.47 -25.57 22.82
C GLU A 566 -23.87 -25.47 23.44
N GLU A 567 -24.77 -24.75 22.77
CA GLU A 567 -26.19 -24.77 23.10
C GLU A 567 -26.79 -26.14 22.77
N CYS A 568 -27.48 -26.74 23.73
CA CYS A 568 -28.13 -28.03 23.52
C CYS A 568 -29.28 -27.86 22.50
N PRO A 569 -29.33 -28.69 21.44
CA PRO A 569 -30.38 -28.61 20.44
C PRO A 569 -31.73 -29.06 21.02
N PRO A 570 -32.86 -28.69 20.39
CA PRO A 570 -34.18 -29.14 20.82
C PRO A 570 -34.33 -30.69 20.81
N PRO A 571 -35.25 -31.27 21.61
CA PRO A 571 -35.44 -32.72 21.75
C PRO A 571 -35.66 -33.49 20.45
N LYS A 572 -36.13 -32.84 19.39
CA LYS A 572 -36.29 -33.45 18.06
C LYS A 572 -34.99 -33.95 17.43
N TYR A 573 -33.84 -33.50 17.94
CA TYR A 573 -32.52 -33.98 17.52
C TYR A 573 -31.98 -35.06 18.47
N CYS A 574 -32.66 -35.41 19.55
CA CYS A 574 -32.17 -36.42 20.49
C CYS A 574 -31.83 -37.76 19.81
N THR A 575 -30.74 -38.41 20.21
CA THR A 575 -30.35 -39.74 19.71
C THR A 575 -31.49 -40.77 19.78
N ILE A 576 -32.34 -40.70 20.82
CA ILE A 576 -33.45 -41.63 21.03
C ILE A 576 -34.74 -41.10 20.39
N CYS A 577 -35.08 -39.82 20.57
CA CYS A 577 -36.38 -39.27 20.14
C CYS A 577 -36.40 -38.71 18.70
N ALA A 578 -35.25 -38.58 18.03
CA ALA A 578 -35.21 -38.06 16.65
C ALA A 578 -35.82 -39.07 15.67
N SER A 579 -36.58 -38.53 14.71
CA SER A 579 -37.14 -39.33 13.60
C SER A 579 -36.03 -39.82 12.66
N ASP A 580 -36.30 -40.91 11.95
CA ASP A 580 -35.35 -41.50 11.01
C ASP A 580 -35.01 -40.56 9.85
N ASP A 581 -35.87 -39.59 9.53
CA ASP A 581 -35.61 -38.54 8.53
C ASP A 581 -34.49 -37.56 8.96
N ILE A 582 -34.27 -37.41 10.27
CA ILE A 582 -33.24 -36.54 10.85
C ILE A 582 -31.95 -37.32 11.08
N LYS A 583 -32.06 -38.62 11.39
CA LYS A 583 -30.92 -39.51 11.58
C LYS A 583 -30.31 -39.86 10.23
N ASN A 584 -29.11 -39.37 9.97
CA ASN A 584 -28.34 -39.82 8.81
C ASN A 584 -27.95 -41.30 9.02
N SER A 585 -28.46 -42.19 8.17
CA SER A 585 -28.30 -43.65 8.28
C SER A 585 -26.86 -44.16 8.18
N LYS A 586 -25.89 -43.30 7.88
CA LYS A 586 -24.46 -43.63 7.76
C LYS A 586 -23.61 -43.28 8.99
N VAL A 587 -24.17 -42.68 10.04
CA VAL A 587 -23.41 -42.20 11.21
C VAL A 587 -24.07 -42.73 12.49
N ASP A 588 -23.28 -43.22 13.44
CA ASP A 588 -23.77 -43.64 14.75
C ASP A 588 -23.82 -42.46 15.73
N TRP A 589 -25.03 -42.06 16.12
CA TRP A 589 -25.28 -40.89 16.97
C TRP A 589 -25.03 -41.18 18.46
N THR A 590 -24.81 -42.43 18.84
CA THR A 590 -24.51 -42.84 20.23
C THR A 590 -23.04 -42.61 20.55
N THR A 591 -22.15 -42.84 19.59
CA THR A 591 -20.70 -42.69 19.71
C THR A 591 -20.23 -41.34 19.20
N GLU A 592 -20.72 -40.90 18.04
CA GLU A 592 -20.25 -39.67 17.41
C GLU A 592 -20.75 -38.41 18.09
N ARG A 593 -19.90 -37.37 18.05
CA ARG A 593 -20.19 -36.03 18.56
C ARG A 593 -20.78 -35.19 17.43
N MET A 594 -21.96 -34.65 17.66
CA MET A 594 -22.72 -34.04 16.59
C MET A 594 -22.96 -32.55 16.83
N ILE A 595 -22.96 -31.76 15.75
CA ILE A 595 -23.18 -30.33 15.78
C ILE A 595 -24.38 -30.01 14.88
N VAL A 596 -25.36 -29.31 15.45
CA VAL A 596 -26.56 -28.88 14.74
C VAL A 596 -26.39 -27.43 14.29
N LEU A 597 -26.40 -27.19 12.98
CA LEU A 597 -26.35 -25.84 12.43
C LEU A 597 -27.71 -25.14 12.61
N LYS A 598 -27.72 -23.80 12.63
CA LYS A 598 -28.98 -23.02 12.67
C LYS A 598 -29.92 -23.27 11.48
N CYS A 599 -29.41 -23.78 10.37
CA CYS A 599 -30.24 -24.19 9.23
C CYS A 599 -30.90 -25.56 9.41
N GLY A 600 -30.70 -26.23 10.56
CA GLY A 600 -31.33 -27.50 10.92
C GLY A 600 -30.55 -28.75 10.48
N HIS A 601 -29.49 -28.60 9.69
CA HIS A 601 -28.63 -29.70 9.25
C HIS A 601 -27.63 -30.09 10.35
N VAL A 602 -27.37 -31.39 10.45
CA VAL A 602 -26.51 -32.00 11.47
C VAL A 602 -25.27 -32.60 10.83
N PHE A 603 -24.11 -32.39 11.45
CA PHE A 603 -22.83 -32.93 10.99
C PHE A 603 -22.02 -33.47 12.17
N THR A 604 -21.10 -34.39 11.92
CA THR A 604 -20.12 -34.80 12.94
C THR A 604 -19.16 -33.64 13.23
N ALA A 605 -18.67 -33.59 14.47
CA ALA A 605 -17.68 -32.61 14.92
C ALA A 605 -16.45 -32.60 14.02
N GLU A 606 -15.95 -33.79 13.68
CA GLU A 606 -14.76 -33.97 12.82
C GLU A 606 -14.96 -33.39 11.42
N THR A 607 -16.10 -33.68 10.78
CA THR A 607 -16.41 -33.16 9.44
C THR A 607 -16.44 -31.64 9.43
N LEU A 608 -17.09 -31.03 10.42
CA LEU A 608 -17.15 -29.58 10.51
C LEU A 608 -15.80 -28.96 10.95
N ASP A 609 -15.03 -29.61 11.82
CA ASP A 609 -13.72 -29.13 12.23
C ASP A 609 -12.75 -29.03 11.03
N ASN A 610 -12.74 -30.07 10.19
CA ASN A 610 -11.97 -30.11 8.96
C ASN A 610 -12.44 -29.03 7.97
N MET A 611 -13.76 -28.89 7.78
CA MET A 611 -14.32 -27.89 6.87
C MET A 611 -14.12 -26.44 7.34
N MET A 612 -14.17 -26.22 8.66
CA MET A 612 -13.90 -24.92 9.27
C MET A 612 -12.40 -24.62 9.32
N GLY A 613 -11.54 -25.63 9.17
CA GLY A 613 -10.09 -25.48 9.16
C GLY A 613 -9.50 -25.27 10.55
N MET A 614 -10.00 -26.00 11.56
CA MET A 614 -9.60 -25.82 12.96
C MET A 614 -8.08 -25.93 13.20
N GLY A 615 -7.41 -26.83 12.49
CA GLY A 615 -5.95 -27.00 12.56
C GLY A 615 -5.12 -25.78 12.09
N SER A 616 -5.74 -24.84 11.37
CA SER A 616 -5.08 -23.59 10.98
C SER A 616 -5.04 -22.53 12.09
N VAL A 617 -5.93 -22.64 13.10
CA VAL A 617 -6.10 -21.64 14.17
C VAL A 617 -5.80 -22.17 15.58
N TYR A 618 -5.64 -23.48 15.74
CA TYR A 618 -5.23 -24.12 16.99
C TYR A 618 -4.12 -25.15 16.76
N HIS A 619 -3.32 -25.40 17.79
CA HIS A 619 -2.40 -26.53 17.87
C HIS A 619 -3.12 -27.73 18.48
N MET A 620 -3.01 -28.89 17.83
CA MET A 620 -3.54 -30.16 18.29
C MET A 620 -2.37 -31.02 18.77
N ASP A 621 -2.59 -31.76 19.85
CA ASP A 621 -1.69 -32.81 20.29
C ASP A 621 -1.99 -34.10 19.51
N ASP A 622 -0.98 -34.63 18.84
CA ASP A 622 -1.06 -35.82 17.98
C ASP A 622 -1.37 -37.10 18.79
N ALA A 623 -1.17 -37.09 20.12
CA ALA A 623 -1.36 -38.27 20.97
C ALA A 623 -2.76 -38.39 21.62
N MET A 624 -3.46 -37.28 21.90
CA MET A 624 -4.70 -37.26 22.71
C MET A 624 -5.90 -36.58 22.03
N GLU A 625 -5.80 -36.19 20.75
CA GLU A 625 -6.82 -35.44 20.00
C GLU A 625 -7.31 -34.18 20.73
N ASN A 626 -6.46 -33.53 21.52
CA ASN A 626 -6.82 -32.36 22.31
C ASN A 626 -6.17 -31.09 21.76
N TRP A 627 -6.93 -29.99 21.80
CA TRP A 627 -6.42 -28.67 21.46
C TRP A 627 -5.58 -28.13 22.63
N ILE A 628 -4.30 -27.85 22.38
CA ILE A 628 -3.33 -27.47 23.42
C ILE A 628 -3.03 -25.97 23.44
N ASP A 629 -3.03 -25.31 22.28
CA ASP A 629 -2.66 -23.90 22.17
C ASP A 629 -3.33 -23.22 20.96
N ILE A 630 -3.26 -21.88 20.94
CA ILE A 630 -3.86 -21.00 19.94
C ILE A 630 -2.79 -20.56 18.93
N LYS A 631 -3.11 -20.66 17.64
CA LYS A 631 -2.29 -20.11 16.56
C LYS A 631 -2.64 -18.65 16.28
N SER A 632 -1.64 -17.90 15.83
CA SER A 632 -1.85 -16.56 15.27
C SER A 632 -2.75 -16.66 14.03
N ILE A 633 -3.75 -15.78 13.96
CA ILE A 633 -4.66 -15.73 12.82
C ILE A 633 -3.93 -15.05 11.65
N THR A 634 -3.99 -15.63 10.45
CA THR A 634 -3.37 -15.03 9.26
C THR A 634 -4.05 -13.72 8.87
N ASP A 635 -3.27 -12.81 8.27
CA ASP A 635 -3.74 -11.49 7.84
C ASP A 635 -4.70 -11.53 6.63
N GLN A 636 -4.88 -12.71 6.01
CA GLN A 636 -5.75 -12.85 4.86
C GLN A 636 -7.23 -12.75 5.26
N PRO A 637 -8.07 -12.03 4.48
CA PRO A 637 -9.50 -11.95 4.76
C PRO A 637 -10.15 -13.33 4.73
N GLY A 638 -10.77 -13.74 5.84
CA GLY A 638 -11.45 -15.03 5.92
C GLY A 638 -12.78 -15.02 5.16
N GLU A 639 -13.13 -16.14 4.52
CA GLU A 639 -14.47 -16.33 3.93
C GLU A 639 -15.40 -17.05 4.92
N LEU A 640 -16.63 -16.56 5.05
CA LEU A 640 -17.66 -17.24 5.85
C LEU A 640 -18.02 -18.59 5.19
N LYS A 641 -17.68 -19.67 5.88
CA LYS A 641 -18.03 -21.05 5.49
C LYS A 641 -19.54 -21.26 5.54
N ARG A 642 -20.02 -22.22 4.74
CA ARG A 642 -21.45 -22.47 4.49
C ARG A 642 -21.79 -23.92 4.73
N CYS A 643 -23.06 -24.16 5.06
CA CYS A 643 -23.62 -25.50 5.10
C CYS A 643 -23.49 -26.16 3.72
N PRO A 644 -22.89 -27.37 3.61
CA PRO A 644 -22.80 -28.10 2.34
C PRO A 644 -24.16 -28.41 1.69
N ILE A 645 -25.21 -28.57 2.50
CA ILE A 645 -26.53 -29.02 2.02
C ILE A 645 -27.36 -27.84 1.52
N CYS A 646 -27.53 -26.79 2.33
CA CYS A 646 -28.42 -25.67 1.99
C CYS A 646 -27.70 -24.34 1.71
N ARG A 647 -26.36 -24.33 1.74
CA ARG A 647 -25.51 -23.14 1.53
C ARG A 647 -25.73 -21.98 2.50
N ALA A 648 -26.53 -22.19 3.56
CA ALA A 648 -26.72 -21.22 4.62
C ALA A 648 -25.38 -20.93 5.34
N PRO A 649 -25.10 -19.66 5.71
CA PRO A 649 -23.85 -19.31 6.38
C PRO A 649 -23.77 -19.96 7.76
N ILE A 650 -22.62 -20.54 8.08
CA ILE A 650 -22.35 -21.14 9.38
C ILE A 650 -22.04 -20.01 10.37
N LYS A 651 -22.88 -19.87 11.38
CA LYS A 651 -22.81 -18.79 12.38
C LYS A 651 -23.35 -19.27 13.73
N ASN A 652 -22.96 -18.57 14.79
CA ASN A 652 -23.45 -18.80 16.16
C ASN A 652 -23.18 -20.22 16.69
N ILE A 653 -22.00 -20.77 16.37
CA ILE A 653 -21.48 -22.00 16.97
C ILE A 653 -20.23 -21.58 17.74
N GLN A 654 -20.19 -21.87 19.03
CA GLN A 654 -19.21 -21.27 19.92
C GLN A 654 -17.80 -21.83 19.70
N ARG A 655 -17.71 -23.14 19.43
CA ARG A 655 -16.51 -23.90 19.03
C ARG A 655 -15.74 -23.22 17.90
N TYR A 656 -16.47 -22.75 16.90
CA TYR A 656 -15.93 -22.07 15.73
C TYR A 656 -15.89 -20.54 15.89
N GLY A 657 -16.16 -20.02 17.09
CA GLY A 657 -16.28 -18.60 17.38
C GLY A 657 -15.05 -17.81 16.99
N ARG A 658 -13.84 -18.35 17.14
CA ARG A 658 -12.59 -17.71 16.72
C ARG A 658 -12.58 -17.41 15.21
N ILE A 659 -12.91 -18.39 14.38
CA ILE A 659 -12.92 -18.27 12.91
C ILE A 659 -14.10 -17.42 12.45
N ILE A 660 -15.30 -17.72 12.94
CA ILE A 660 -16.54 -17.03 12.54
C ILE A 660 -16.45 -15.54 12.89
N LYS A 661 -16.01 -15.19 14.10
CA LYS A 661 -15.93 -13.79 14.54
C LYS A 661 -14.85 -13.01 13.79
N LYS A 662 -13.71 -13.64 13.45
CA LYS A 662 -12.71 -13.04 12.54
C LYS A 662 -13.32 -12.70 11.18
N CYS A 663 -13.99 -13.66 10.54
CA CYS A 663 -14.63 -13.40 9.24
C CYS A 663 -15.72 -12.31 9.33
N VAL A 664 -16.51 -12.31 10.42
CA VAL A 664 -17.51 -11.27 10.67
C VAL A 664 -16.84 -9.90 10.80
N LEU A 665 -15.74 -9.79 11.55
CA LEU A 665 -14.97 -8.55 11.70
C LEU A 665 -14.39 -8.05 10.37
N ASP A 666 -13.77 -8.94 9.57
CA ASP A 666 -13.23 -8.58 8.25
C ASP A 666 -14.31 -8.04 7.32
N VAL A 667 -15.48 -8.67 7.34
CA VAL A 667 -16.66 -8.22 6.60
C VAL A 667 -17.13 -6.85 7.09
N GLN A 668 -17.15 -6.60 8.40
CA GLN A 668 -17.54 -5.29 8.94
C GLN A 668 -16.53 -4.20 8.58
N ASN A 669 -15.23 -4.48 8.65
CA ASN A 669 -14.20 -3.54 8.23
C ASN A 669 -14.35 -3.20 6.74
N LYS A 670 -14.59 -4.20 5.89
CA LYS A 670 -14.83 -3.98 4.45
C LYS A 670 -16.07 -3.14 4.18
N LYS A 671 -17.18 -3.36 4.90
CA LYS A 671 -18.41 -2.53 4.79
C LYS A 671 -18.14 -1.08 5.20
N PHE A 672 -17.41 -0.92 6.31
CA PHE A 672 -17.01 0.38 6.82
C PHE A 672 -16.22 1.15 5.75
N LEU A 673 -15.14 0.57 5.24
CA LEU A 673 -14.30 1.19 4.20
C LEU A 673 -15.08 1.48 2.91
N GLN A 674 -15.94 0.57 2.46
CA GLN A 674 -16.73 0.78 1.24
C GLN A 674 -17.73 1.93 1.38
N GLU A 675 -18.44 2.02 2.51
CA GLU A 675 -19.45 3.08 2.72
C GLU A 675 -18.81 4.47 2.83
N TYR A 676 -17.71 4.61 3.58
CA TYR A 676 -17.03 5.90 3.71
C TYR A 676 -16.33 6.32 2.41
N ASN A 677 -15.71 5.39 1.68
CA ASN A 677 -15.18 5.69 0.34
C ASN A 677 -16.27 6.12 -0.65
N ARG A 678 -17.45 5.48 -0.61
CA ARG A 678 -18.59 5.90 -1.44
C ARG A 678 -19.02 7.33 -1.10
N ARG A 679 -19.21 7.65 0.18
CA ARG A 679 -19.57 9.01 0.61
C ARG A 679 -18.53 10.06 0.20
N LEU A 680 -17.24 9.73 0.30
CA LEU A 680 -16.16 10.63 -0.13
C LEU A 680 -16.22 10.88 -1.64
N LYS A 681 -16.43 9.84 -2.45
CA LYS A 681 -16.62 9.98 -3.90
C LYS A 681 -17.83 10.83 -4.26
N ASP A 682 -18.97 10.60 -3.59
CA ASP A 682 -20.19 11.40 -3.80
C ASP A 682 -19.91 12.88 -3.50
N ILE A 683 -19.23 13.18 -2.39
CA ILE A 683 -18.81 14.54 -2.03
C ILE A 683 -17.85 15.13 -3.07
N GLN A 684 -16.87 14.36 -3.55
CA GLN A 684 -15.88 14.80 -4.54
C GLN A 684 -16.54 15.21 -5.85
N VAL A 685 -17.49 14.41 -6.34
CA VAL A 685 -18.25 14.71 -7.56
C VAL A 685 -19.08 16.00 -7.40
N GLU A 686 -19.75 16.15 -6.25
CA GLU A 686 -20.52 17.36 -5.97
C GLU A 686 -19.65 18.61 -5.78
N LEU A 687 -18.43 18.46 -5.24
CA LEU A 687 -17.49 19.56 -5.01
C LEU A 687 -17.10 20.27 -6.31
N GLY A 688 -16.89 19.51 -7.39
CA GLY A 688 -16.56 20.08 -8.70
C GLY A 688 -17.64 21.02 -9.24
N ASN A 689 -18.92 20.70 -9.02
CA ASN A 689 -20.04 21.56 -9.40
C ASN A 689 -20.17 22.78 -8.48
N ILE A 690 -19.90 22.61 -7.18
CA ILE A 690 -19.95 23.70 -6.20
C ILE A 690 -18.85 24.73 -6.48
N ILE A 691 -17.61 24.30 -6.75
CA ILE A 691 -16.48 25.21 -7.06
C ILE A 691 -16.79 26.04 -8.30
N LYS A 692 -17.26 25.43 -9.38
CA LYS A 692 -17.65 26.15 -10.61
C LYS A 692 -18.72 27.22 -10.36
N ASN A 693 -19.72 26.91 -9.54
CA ASN A 693 -20.75 27.87 -9.18
C ASN A 693 -20.22 29.01 -8.30
N LEU A 694 -19.31 28.71 -7.36
CA LEU A 694 -18.63 29.71 -6.54
C LEU A 694 -17.79 30.66 -7.39
N GLU A 695 -17.00 30.15 -8.32
CA GLU A 695 -16.19 30.97 -9.22
C GLU A 695 -17.06 31.89 -10.09
N LYS A 696 -18.17 31.37 -10.62
CA LYS A 696 -19.12 32.15 -11.43
C LYS A 696 -19.77 33.29 -10.64
N ASP A 697 -20.14 33.04 -9.38
CA ASP A 697 -20.79 34.04 -8.53
C ASP A 697 -19.80 34.98 -7.81
N ARG A 698 -18.49 34.70 -7.90
CA ARG A 698 -17.42 35.42 -7.17
C ARG A 698 -17.41 36.91 -7.48
N GLU A 699 -17.45 37.29 -8.75
CA GLU A 699 -17.42 38.70 -9.17
C GLU A 699 -18.62 39.48 -8.65
N ARG A 700 -19.82 38.88 -8.69
CA ARG A 700 -21.05 39.49 -8.15
C ARG A 700 -20.96 39.72 -6.64
N VAL A 701 -20.34 38.81 -5.90
CA VAL A 701 -20.14 38.94 -4.45
C VAL A 701 -19.07 39.99 -4.14
N LEU A 702 -17.96 40.00 -4.89
CA LEU A 702 -16.92 41.03 -4.77
C LEU A 702 -17.47 42.43 -5.05
N GLU A 703 -18.35 42.58 -6.01
CA GLU A 703 -19.01 43.84 -6.32
C GLU A 703 -19.90 44.32 -5.16
N LYS A 704 -20.68 43.42 -4.54
CA LYS A 704 -21.48 43.72 -3.34
C LYS A 704 -20.59 44.10 -2.14
N LEU A 705 -19.48 43.40 -1.96
CA LEU A 705 -18.49 43.72 -0.91
C LEU A 705 -17.85 45.10 -1.14
N ARG A 706 -17.50 45.44 -2.39
CA ARG A 706 -16.96 46.77 -2.75
C ARG A 706 -17.97 47.90 -2.53
N LYS A 707 -19.23 47.68 -2.92
CA LYS A 707 -20.34 48.65 -2.72
C LYS A 707 -20.66 48.90 -1.24
N SER A 708 -20.43 47.93 -0.36
CA SER A 708 -20.66 48.07 1.09
C SER A 708 -19.70 49.02 1.81
N LYS A 709 -18.56 49.39 1.19
CA LYS A 709 -17.66 50.43 1.73
C LYS A 709 -18.32 51.81 1.81
N LEU A 710 -19.46 52.01 1.13
CA LEU A 710 -20.15 53.31 1.06
C LEU A 710 -21.25 53.51 2.11
N LEU A 711 -21.70 52.50 2.87
CA LEU A 711 -22.96 52.64 3.62
C LEU A 711 -23.01 52.31 5.12
N ASP A 712 -22.00 51.75 5.80
CA ASP A 712 -22.16 51.50 7.25
C ASP A 712 -20.96 51.90 8.12
N ALA A 713 -20.95 53.19 8.47
CA ALA A 713 -20.41 53.69 9.72
C ALA A 713 -21.33 53.29 10.88
N LYS A 714 -21.12 52.11 11.49
CA LYS A 714 -21.61 51.77 12.84
C LYS A 714 -20.80 50.59 13.40
N ARG A 715 -19.70 50.90 14.11
CA ARG A 715 -18.97 49.93 14.95
C ARG A 715 -19.88 49.46 16.08
N GLY A 716 -20.47 48.28 15.92
CA GLY A 716 -21.18 47.58 16.99
C GLY A 716 -20.21 47.21 18.12
N LYS A 717 -20.44 47.75 19.32
CA LYS A 717 -19.82 47.29 20.56
C LYS A 717 -20.16 45.81 20.76
N ASN A 718 -19.21 44.90 20.60
CA ASN A 718 -19.25 43.56 21.19
C ASN A 718 -17.84 43.08 21.56
N ASN A 719 -17.16 43.85 22.40
CA ASN A 719 -16.03 43.39 23.21
C ASN A 719 -16.56 42.53 24.36
N LYS A 720 -16.94 41.29 24.09
CA LYS A 720 -17.14 40.20 25.06
C LYS A 720 -17.49 38.95 24.27
N ILE A 721 -16.50 38.11 23.94
CA ILE A 721 -16.55 36.62 23.80
C ILE A 721 -15.20 36.21 23.16
N TYR A 722 -14.11 36.40 23.90
CA TYR A 722 -12.84 35.67 23.69
C TYR A 722 -12.44 34.93 24.99
N LYS A 723 -13.47 34.51 25.74
CA LYS A 723 -13.34 33.67 26.94
C LYS A 723 -14.34 32.52 26.85
N ARG A 724 -14.02 31.51 26.03
CA ARG A 724 -14.38 30.08 26.20
C ARG A 724 -14.03 29.32 24.91
N ASP A 725 -12.75 28.96 24.80
CA ASP A 725 -12.31 27.69 24.20
C ASP A 725 -10.90 27.32 24.71
N LYS A 726 -10.68 27.51 26.03
CA LYS A 726 -9.49 27.02 26.76
C LYS A 726 -9.57 25.50 27.05
N ARG A 727 -10.07 24.71 26.10
CA ARG A 727 -9.99 23.24 26.10
C ARG A 727 -9.46 22.70 24.78
N ILE A 728 -8.64 23.46 24.07
CA ILE A 728 -7.85 22.95 22.95
C ILE A 728 -6.41 22.85 23.43
N ASN A 729 -6.19 21.86 24.30
CA ASN A 729 -4.89 21.38 24.76
C ASN A 729 -4.73 19.91 24.32
N ARG A 730 -5.03 19.68 23.04
CA ARG A 730 -4.62 18.51 22.26
C ARG A 730 -4.18 19.06 20.91
N ALA A 731 -3.22 18.38 20.28
CA ALA A 731 -2.70 18.67 18.93
C ALA A 731 -3.72 19.41 18.06
N VAL A 732 -3.30 20.46 17.34
CA VAL A 732 -4.17 21.14 16.36
C VAL A 732 -4.92 20.04 15.62
N PRO A 733 -6.25 19.93 15.76
CA PRO A 733 -6.94 18.81 15.15
C PRO A 733 -6.65 18.88 13.67
N ASP A 734 -6.31 17.74 13.05
CA ASP A 734 -6.00 17.62 11.62
C ASP A 734 -7.07 18.26 10.71
N ILE A 735 -8.24 18.55 11.29
CA ILE A 735 -9.37 19.24 10.69
C ILE A 735 -9.80 20.41 11.56
N VAL A 736 -9.87 21.58 10.94
CA VAL A 736 -10.45 22.78 11.56
C VAL A 736 -11.95 22.55 11.81
N PRO A 737 -12.49 22.77 13.03
CA PRO A 737 -13.91 22.59 13.28
C PRO A 737 -14.78 23.47 12.35
N PRO A 738 -15.84 22.92 11.71
CA PRO A 738 -16.68 23.67 10.78
C PRO A 738 -17.27 24.97 11.35
N LYS A 739 -17.56 24.97 12.66
CA LYS A 739 -18.04 26.15 13.40
C LYS A 739 -17.10 27.35 13.34
N LYS A 740 -15.80 27.16 13.08
CA LYS A 740 -14.83 28.25 12.94
C LYS A 740 -15.07 29.04 11.65
N TYR A 741 -15.44 28.34 10.58
CA TYR A 741 -15.78 28.96 9.30
C TYR A 741 -17.17 29.59 9.31
N GLU A 742 -18.09 29.12 10.16
CA GLU A 742 -19.47 29.64 10.25
C GLU A 742 -19.65 30.78 11.26
N MET A 743 -18.59 31.18 11.95
CA MET A 743 -18.64 32.24 12.95
C MET A 743 -17.42 33.16 12.79
N LEU A 744 -17.21 33.65 11.58
CA LEU A 744 -16.10 34.53 11.24
C LEU A 744 -16.10 35.81 12.06
N THR A 745 -17.24 36.45 12.34
CA THR A 745 -17.29 37.64 13.24
C THR A 745 -16.84 37.34 14.66
N LYS A 746 -17.01 36.09 15.12
CA LYS A 746 -16.62 35.67 16.47
C LYS A 746 -15.11 35.48 16.58
N TYR A 747 -14.46 35.05 15.51
CA TYR A 747 -13.03 34.72 15.50
C TYR A 747 -12.16 35.76 14.77
N TYR A 748 -12.73 36.58 13.90
CA TYR A 748 -12.05 37.56 13.06
C TYR A 748 -12.82 38.88 13.13
N SER A 749 -12.10 40.00 13.02
CA SER A 749 -12.69 41.35 13.04
C SER A 749 -13.34 41.70 11.68
N ILE A 750 -14.21 40.82 11.19
CA ILE A 750 -14.96 40.97 9.94
C ILE A 750 -16.36 41.54 10.27
N PRO A 751 -16.85 42.56 9.54
CA PRO A 751 -18.21 43.06 9.73
C PRO A 751 -19.28 41.99 9.49
N THR A 752 -20.36 41.99 10.28
CA THR A 752 -21.46 41.01 10.18
C THR A 752 -22.05 40.93 8.77
N TYR A 753 -22.20 42.07 8.09
CA TYR A 753 -22.67 42.12 6.71
C TYR A 753 -21.75 41.37 5.72
N HIS A 754 -20.42 41.47 5.91
CA HIS A 754 -19.45 40.75 5.07
C HIS A 754 -19.45 39.25 5.37
N GLU A 755 -19.60 38.88 6.64
CA GLU A 755 -19.78 37.48 7.03
C GLU A 755 -21.04 36.89 6.39
N GLU A 756 -22.19 37.57 6.46
CA GLU A 756 -23.44 37.06 5.88
C GLU A 756 -23.34 36.88 4.35
N LEU A 757 -22.70 37.82 3.65
CA LEU A 757 -22.45 37.70 2.21
C LEU A 757 -21.53 36.52 1.89
N TRP A 758 -20.45 36.37 2.65
CA TRP A 758 -19.50 35.28 2.47
C TRP A 758 -20.15 33.94 2.80
N GLN A 759 -20.86 33.81 3.93
CA GLN A 759 -21.55 32.59 4.33
C GLN A 759 -22.60 32.17 3.31
N LYS A 760 -23.39 33.10 2.77
CA LYS A 760 -24.34 32.79 1.70
C LYS A 760 -23.63 32.24 0.46
N HIS A 761 -22.50 32.86 0.09
CA HIS A 761 -21.70 32.42 -1.03
C HIS A 761 -21.13 31.01 -0.81
N VAL A 762 -20.46 30.74 0.32
CA VAL A 762 -19.77 29.47 0.58
C VAL A 762 -20.62 28.39 1.27
N SER A 763 -21.90 28.65 1.54
CA SER A 763 -22.78 27.79 2.35
C SER A 763 -22.79 26.32 1.93
N LEU A 764 -22.85 26.05 0.62
CA LEU A 764 -22.83 24.70 0.06
C LEU A 764 -21.48 24.01 0.29
N LEU A 765 -20.37 24.76 0.17
CA LEU A 765 -19.03 24.26 0.44
C LEU A 765 -18.84 23.93 1.93
N LEU A 766 -19.33 24.80 2.83
CA LEU A 766 -19.30 24.55 4.27
C LEU A 766 -20.14 23.33 4.67
N LEU A 767 -21.28 23.11 4.00
CA LEU A 767 -22.09 21.92 4.21
C LEU A 767 -21.34 20.64 3.81
N LYS A 768 -20.61 20.66 2.70
CA LYS A 768 -19.73 19.53 2.29
C LYS A 768 -18.55 19.35 3.23
N TYR A 769 -17.93 20.44 3.68
CA TYR A 769 -16.85 20.40 4.66
C TYR A 769 -17.29 19.76 5.98
N ARG A 770 -18.49 20.08 6.50
CA ARG A 770 -19.08 19.40 7.66
C ARG A 770 -19.23 17.89 7.45
N GLN A 771 -19.66 17.48 6.26
CA GLN A 771 -19.83 16.06 5.93
C GLN A 771 -18.49 15.33 5.93
N VAL A 772 -17.44 15.93 5.35
CA VAL A 772 -16.06 15.38 5.37
C VAL A 772 -15.51 15.33 6.79
N ALA A 773 -15.66 16.39 7.58
CA ALA A 773 -15.22 16.41 8.97
C ALA A 773 -15.89 15.31 9.81
N LEU A 774 -17.18 15.02 9.56
CA LEU A 774 -17.91 13.94 10.19
C LEU A 774 -17.45 12.55 9.70
N ILE A 775 -17.04 12.42 8.43
CA ILE A 775 -16.46 11.18 7.92
C ILE A 775 -15.16 10.88 8.64
N ILE A 776 -14.27 11.87 8.72
CA ILE A 776 -12.95 11.67 9.31
C ILE A 776 -13.06 11.35 10.80
N SER A 777 -13.89 12.09 11.55
CA SER A 777 -14.09 11.82 12.98
C SER A 777 -14.65 10.43 13.27
N ASN A 778 -15.54 9.93 12.40
CA ASN A 778 -16.07 8.57 12.53
C ASN A 778 -15.07 7.49 12.06
N SER A 779 -14.12 7.83 11.19
CA SER A 779 -13.05 6.91 10.76
C SER A 779 -11.88 6.79 11.70
N THR A 780 -11.66 7.76 12.60
CA THR A 780 -10.58 7.72 13.59
C THR A 780 -10.73 6.55 14.57
N ASN A 781 -11.96 6.22 14.98
CA ASN A 781 -12.27 5.15 15.91
C ASN A 781 -13.36 4.24 15.35
N PRO A 782 -13.03 3.36 14.39
CA PRO A 782 -14.01 2.49 13.77
C PRO A 782 -14.51 1.43 14.79
N PRO A 783 -15.74 0.92 14.65
CA PRO A 783 -16.35 0.04 15.65
C PRO A 783 -15.58 -1.25 15.94
N TYR A 784 -14.79 -1.76 14.99
CA TYR A 784 -13.94 -2.93 15.22
C TYR A 784 -12.70 -2.59 16.06
N LYS A 785 -12.12 -1.40 15.92
CA LYS A 785 -10.98 -0.93 16.74
C LYS A 785 -11.39 -0.88 18.21
N LEU A 786 -12.54 -0.25 18.50
CA LEU A 786 -13.10 -0.18 19.85
C LEU A 786 -13.37 -1.58 20.46
N ALA A 787 -13.82 -2.54 19.64
CA ALA A 787 -14.07 -3.91 20.11
C ALA A 787 -12.77 -4.67 20.43
N TYR A 788 -11.71 -4.46 19.63
CA TYR A 788 -10.37 -5.00 19.90
C TYR A 788 -9.76 -4.36 21.16
N GLU A 789 -9.85 -3.04 21.31
CA GLU A 789 -9.39 -2.33 22.51
C GLU A 789 -10.09 -2.85 23.77
N ALA A 790 -11.41 -3.00 23.75
CA ALA A 790 -12.15 -3.54 24.88
C ALA A 790 -11.70 -4.98 25.23
N ALA A 791 -11.40 -5.80 24.23
CA ALA A 791 -10.95 -7.17 24.42
C ALA A 791 -9.55 -7.26 25.01
N VAL A 792 -8.59 -6.50 24.44
CA VAL A 792 -7.20 -6.44 24.94
C VAL A 792 -7.19 -5.88 26.36
N THR A 793 -7.97 -4.83 26.64
CA THR A 793 -8.07 -4.24 27.99
C THR A 793 -8.54 -5.28 29.00
N SER A 794 -9.60 -6.02 28.65
CA SER A 794 -10.21 -7.00 29.55
C SER A 794 -9.29 -8.19 29.82
N LEU A 795 -8.61 -8.69 28.79
CA LEU A 795 -7.66 -9.81 28.92
C LEU A 795 -6.41 -9.41 29.69
N PHE A 796 -5.83 -8.25 29.37
CA PHE A 796 -4.65 -7.76 30.04
C PHE A 796 -4.95 -7.55 31.53
N ALA A 797 -6.08 -6.90 31.85
CA ALA A 797 -6.53 -6.73 33.24
C ALA A 797 -6.75 -8.05 33.98
N ALA A 798 -7.26 -9.08 33.30
CA ALA A 798 -7.43 -10.41 33.89
C ALA A 798 -6.08 -11.10 34.18
N LYS A 799 -5.06 -10.89 33.32
CA LYS A 799 -3.70 -11.42 33.50
C LYS A 799 -2.86 -10.63 34.50
N SER A 800 -3.09 -9.32 34.63
CA SER A 800 -2.31 -8.41 35.50
C SER A 800 -2.94 -8.15 36.87
N LYS A 801 -4.21 -8.54 37.09
CA LYS A 801 -5.02 -8.20 38.28
C LYS A 801 -5.27 -6.69 38.49
N GLU A 802 -5.06 -5.85 37.47
CA GLU A 802 -5.24 -4.39 37.56
C GLU A 802 -6.03 -3.78 36.39
N LYS A 803 -6.74 -2.66 36.62
CA LYS A 803 -7.49 -1.93 35.58
C LYS A 803 -6.57 -0.96 34.84
N VAL A 804 -6.37 -1.14 33.53
CA VAL A 804 -5.53 -0.26 32.72
C VAL A 804 -6.30 0.38 31.56
N ASN A 805 -5.92 1.61 31.18
CA ASN A 805 -6.45 2.31 30.00
C ASN A 805 -5.49 2.15 28.81
N ILE A 806 -5.96 1.59 27.69
CA ILE A 806 -5.14 1.27 26.51
C ILE A 806 -4.50 2.48 25.85
N ASP A 807 -5.17 3.64 25.83
CA ASP A 807 -4.62 4.86 25.21
C ASP A 807 -3.35 5.34 25.94
N ASN A 808 -3.18 5.01 27.22
CA ASN A 808 -1.96 5.30 27.96
C ASN A 808 -0.88 4.23 27.75
N LEU A 809 -1.28 2.99 27.43
CA LEU A 809 -0.42 1.82 27.22
C LEU A 809 0.23 1.80 25.83
N LEU A 810 -0.51 2.22 24.80
CA LEU A 810 -0.02 2.29 23.41
C LEU A 810 0.90 3.49 23.16
N ASN A 811 0.73 4.58 23.91
CA ASN A 811 1.52 5.80 23.74
C ASN A 811 2.83 5.80 24.53
N ASP A 812 3.01 4.87 25.49
CA ASP A 812 4.12 4.93 26.44
C ASP A 812 4.42 3.53 27.03
N LEU A 813 4.95 2.63 26.18
CA LEU A 813 5.31 1.24 26.56
C LEU A 813 6.44 1.16 27.60
N SER A 814 7.22 2.23 27.78
CA SER A 814 8.39 2.30 28.66
C SER A 814 8.09 2.83 30.07
N SER A 815 6.92 3.42 30.33
CA SER A 815 6.55 4.00 31.63
C SER A 815 5.86 3.01 32.59
N LEU A 816 5.92 1.72 32.29
CA LEU A 816 5.29 0.64 33.05
C LEU A 816 6.11 0.25 34.31
N GLN A 817 5.90 0.94 35.43
CA GLN A 817 6.00 0.36 36.77
C GLN A 817 4.58 0.23 37.36
N ILE A 818 3.84 -0.77 36.88
CA ILE A 818 2.45 -1.02 37.28
C ILE A 818 2.30 -2.35 38.08
N SER A 819 3.41 -3.03 38.42
CA SER A 819 3.42 -4.12 39.42
C SER A 819 4.85 -4.40 39.92
N ASP A 820 5.00 -5.27 40.93
CA ASP A 820 6.31 -5.82 41.36
C ASP A 820 6.99 -6.71 40.28
N ASP A 821 6.35 -6.95 39.13
CA ASP A 821 6.94 -7.69 38.01
C ASP A 821 7.83 -6.78 37.14
N SER A 822 8.95 -7.31 36.64
CA SER A 822 9.84 -6.55 35.73
C SER A 822 9.13 -6.08 34.43
N PRO A 823 9.53 -4.93 33.84
CA PRO A 823 8.96 -4.40 32.60
C PRO A 823 8.96 -5.40 31.42
N ALA A 824 9.98 -6.25 31.33
CA ALA A 824 10.09 -7.28 30.30
C ALA A 824 8.99 -8.35 30.41
N VAL A 825 8.58 -8.70 31.63
CA VAL A 825 7.48 -9.66 31.88
C VAL A 825 6.13 -9.03 31.52
N GLN A 826 5.94 -7.75 31.80
CA GLN A 826 4.72 -7.03 31.42
C GLN A 826 4.60 -6.87 29.89
N GLN A 827 5.71 -6.58 29.21
CA GLN A 827 5.76 -6.50 27.75
C GLN A 827 5.46 -7.87 27.10
N SER A 828 6.02 -8.95 27.63
CA SER A 828 5.74 -10.32 27.18
C SER A 828 4.26 -10.69 27.38
N LYS A 829 3.68 -10.39 28.56
CA LYS A 829 2.24 -10.59 28.84
C LYS A 829 1.35 -9.80 27.88
N PHE A 830 1.73 -8.58 27.53
CA PHE A 830 1.01 -7.74 26.56
C PHE A 830 1.08 -8.30 25.14
N GLN A 831 2.27 -8.70 24.68
CA GLN A 831 2.45 -9.33 23.36
C GLN A 831 1.66 -10.64 23.22
N GLU A 832 1.66 -11.47 24.27
CA GLU A 832 0.85 -12.68 24.32
C GLU A 832 -0.66 -12.36 24.23
N THR A 833 -1.10 -11.30 24.91
CA THR A 833 -2.50 -10.84 24.85
C THR A 833 -2.90 -10.39 23.44
N LEU A 834 -2.03 -9.66 22.73
CA LEU A 834 -2.28 -9.27 21.33
C LEU A 834 -2.40 -10.50 20.41
N LYS A 835 -1.51 -11.50 20.60
CA LYS A 835 -1.55 -12.76 19.86
C LYS A 835 -2.85 -13.54 20.10
N GLU A 836 -3.34 -13.58 21.34
CA GLU A 836 -4.60 -14.24 21.69
C GLU A 836 -5.82 -13.63 21.01
N VAL A 837 -5.88 -12.30 20.90
CA VAL A 837 -6.99 -11.60 20.23
C VAL A 837 -6.84 -11.62 18.70
N GLY A 838 -5.69 -12.08 18.19
CA GLY A 838 -5.42 -12.25 16.76
C GLY A 838 -4.86 -11.00 16.08
N ILE A 839 -4.14 -10.15 16.84
CA ILE A 839 -3.42 -8.97 16.34
C ILE A 839 -1.94 -9.37 16.17
N SER A 840 -1.41 -9.26 14.95
CA SER A 840 0.02 -9.45 14.68
C SER A 840 0.81 -8.19 15.07
N ILE A 841 1.96 -8.36 15.74
CA ILE A 841 2.80 -7.28 16.30
C ILE A 841 3.38 -6.37 15.19
N SER A 842 3.45 -6.84 13.95
CA SER A 842 3.89 -6.08 12.77
C SER A 842 2.95 -4.93 12.34
N LYS A 843 1.97 -4.54 13.18
CA LYS A 843 0.92 -3.54 12.89
C LYS A 843 0.68 -2.54 14.04
N VAL A 844 1.62 -2.41 14.97
CA VAL A 844 1.53 -1.39 16.04
C VAL A 844 2.31 -0.11 15.68
N ASP A 845 2.77 0.00 14.43
CA ASP A 845 3.29 1.25 13.85
C ASP A 845 2.15 2.17 13.38
#